data_AF-A0A495VCX8-F1
#
_entry.id   AF-A0A495VCX8-F1
#
_cell.length_a   1.000
_cell.length_b   1.000
_cell.length_c   1.000
_cell.angle_alpha   90.00
_cell.angle_beta   90.00
_cell.angle_gamma   90.00
#
_symmetry.space_group_name_H-M   'P 1'
#
loop_
_entity.id
_entity.type
_entity.pdbx_description
1 polymer ?
#
loop_
_entity_poly.entity_id
_entity_poly.type
_entity_poly.pdbx_seq_one_letter_code
_entity_poly.pdbx_strand_id
1 'polypeptide(L)'
;MVTGLMVCSLLSLVGCDRTESVQWGERGTSMIHIDKPGRLMAAADIHSIPEPEPRDPPDPAIPLATEVNENIQVLTDLDALELARLMQAMSTWVAPKEGCEYCHNTENLASDEKYTKVVSRQMLQMTRDINSNWKSHVAGTGVTCWTCHRGQAVPSGTWFTNLGPTTPSAGITGVKAGQNTSGMRTVGNSSLPFDPLTPFFDGDAQVSVQGLTALPSDNRNSIKKAEWTYALMMYMSNSLGVNCTYCHQTRAMGVWEQSTPQRVTAWHGIRMVRELNGDYLNPLKTLYPTERLGPTGDAPKVACDTCHKGAFKPLLGVSMLGDYPELAGYRTERPGVVPEEPAVLALAEPGAESALIAALDDTQAPMQEDVAEVALEPALEPAVASDAGLAETERTALLQELESVRSQRDAAIAEAETEIAERDRRHAATLSQGEGDRAAADARLQQERIALQQQLAVVRGQRDAVAADSQMQAAKLTAERAAALRAAGARLDQERTALQQQLAVVRAQRHAVAAEAELQIAKLGEERAAALRAAGARLDQERTALQQQLAVVRGQRDSVSAEAQGQLAKLSDERAAVLRAAGARLDQERTALQQQLAVVRGQRDAVAAEAERQIAKLDEERAAALRAAGARLDQERVALQQQLGVVRAQRDAALADTESESQIAALTEEMDALRAMLAESDAAAADLRARKQAAATEHAHELAEAKESITRLRTLYEGAAEVGGRITPEGIVVNLGGEELRFPSGSAVLPAGALPMLDRIAEMLAARSDLKAKIAGHTDSLGNPEINQALSRQRAESVMQALIERGVDPGRLSTEGYGAERPIADNATDRGRRENRRVEIVMIEQTGNDAVSNLTDS
;
A
#
# COMPACT_ATOMS: atom_id res chain seq x y z
N MET A 1 -23.25 15.05 54.88
CA MET A 1 -23.83 14.14 53.86
C MET A 1 -22.70 13.72 52.94
N VAL A 2 -22.15 12.57 53.27
CA VAL A 2 -21.10 11.82 52.57
C VAL A 2 -21.73 10.45 52.28
N THR A 3 -21.27 9.76 51.22
CA THR A 3 -21.61 8.41 50.72
C THR A 3 -22.60 8.42 49.55
N GLY A 4 -22.38 7.74 48.42
CA GLY A 4 -21.38 6.73 48.10
C GLY A 4 -21.15 6.60 46.59
N LEU A 5 -19.88 6.60 46.21
CA LEU A 5 -19.37 6.22 44.89
C LEU A 5 -18.65 4.89 45.12
N MET A 6 -19.30 3.78 44.78
CA MET A 6 -18.71 2.45 44.88
C MET A 6 -18.95 1.68 43.58
N VAL A 7 -17.92 1.70 42.74
CA VAL A 7 -17.40 0.55 41.97
C VAL A 7 -18.43 -0.24 41.14
N CYS A 8 -18.69 0.24 39.93
CA CYS A 8 -18.96 -0.63 38.79
C CYS A 8 -17.72 -0.65 37.90
N SER A 9 -16.71 -1.42 38.31
CA SER A 9 -15.70 -1.92 37.39
C SER A 9 -16.38 -2.93 36.46
N LEU A 10 -17.04 -2.42 35.41
CA LEU A 10 -17.42 -3.21 34.26
C LEU A 10 -16.12 -3.76 33.66
N LEU A 11 -15.88 -5.05 33.89
CA LEU A 11 -15.05 -5.90 33.04
C LEU A 11 -15.70 -5.91 31.65
N SER A 12 -15.42 -4.87 30.86
CA SER A 12 -15.60 -4.91 29.43
C SER A 12 -14.62 -5.96 28.90
N LEU A 13 -15.08 -7.20 28.78
CA LEU A 13 -14.48 -8.19 27.87
C LEU A 13 -14.66 -7.61 26.46
N VAL A 14 -13.71 -6.77 26.05
CA VAL A 14 -13.71 -6.10 24.75
C VAL A 14 -13.47 -7.15 23.65
N GLY A 15 -14.46 -7.29 22.77
CA GLY A 15 -14.30 -7.74 21.38
C GLY A 15 -13.87 -9.19 21.17
N CYS A 16 -14.80 -10.13 21.31
CA CYS A 16 -14.63 -11.49 20.77
C CYS A 16 -15.00 -11.48 19.27
N ASP A 17 -14.10 -10.97 18.43
CA ASP A 17 -14.24 -11.10 16.97
C ASP A 17 -13.79 -12.49 16.54
N ARG A 18 -14.53 -13.09 15.59
CA ARG A 18 -14.09 -14.34 14.95
C ARG A 18 -12.78 -14.09 14.21
N THR A 19 -11.73 -14.86 14.54
CA THR A 19 -10.42 -14.75 13.90
C THR A 19 -10.26 -15.79 12.79
N GLU A 20 -9.40 -15.46 11.83
CA GLU A 20 -8.91 -16.38 10.81
C GLU A 20 -7.42 -16.59 11.01
N SER A 21 -6.92 -17.76 10.63
CA SER A 21 -5.51 -18.11 10.80
C SER A 21 -4.89 -18.61 9.51
N VAL A 22 -3.69 -18.12 9.20
CA VAL A 22 -2.86 -18.54 8.07
C VAL A 22 -1.57 -19.14 8.61
N GLN A 23 -1.24 -20.36 8.19
CA GLN A 23 0.00 -21.03 8.58
C GLN A 23 1.11 -20.74 7.55
N TRP A 24 2.26 -20.25 8.01
CA TRP A 24 3.41 -19.88 7.16
C TRP A 24 4.57 -20.87 7.21
N GLY A 25 4.67 -21.63 8.31
CA GLY A 25 5.75 -22.59 8.52
C GLY A 25 5.26 -24.01 8.72
N GLU A 26 6.19 -24.91 9.02
CA GLU A 26 5.90 -26.32 9.26
C GLU A 26 4.91 -26.54 10.41
N ARG A 27 4.12 -27.62 10.31
CA ARG A 27 3.14 -27.97 11.36
C ARG A 27 3.83 -28.12 12.72
N GLY A 28 3.19 -27.61 13.77
CA GLY A 28 3.71 -27.68 15.13
C GLY A 28 4.82 -26.67 15.47
N THR A 29 5.17 -25.77 14.55
CA THR A 29 6.18 -24.73 14.80
C THR A 29 5.60 -23.39 15.27
N SER A 30 4.28 -23.30 15.39
CA SER A 30 3.54 -22.09 15.76
C SER A 30 3.80 -20.87 14.86
N MET A 31 4.33 -21.07 13.65
CA MET A 31 4.45 -20.03 12.62
C MET A 31 3.10 -19.79 11.95
N ILE A 32 2.21 -19.10 12.68
CA ILE A 32 0.83 -18.82 12.29
C ILE A 32 0.59 -17.32 12.40
N HIS A 33 -0.08 -16.73 11.42
CA HIS A 33 -0.67 -15.40 11.52
C HIS A 33 -2.15 -15.53 11.85
N ILE A 34 -2.61 -14.71 12.78
CA ILE A 34 -4.01 -14.66 13.18
C ILE A 34 -4.47 -13.26 12.83
N ASP A 35 -5.48 -13.17 11.96
CA ASP A 35 -6.08 -11.91 11.56
C ASP A 35 -7.56 -11.86 11.95
N LYS A 36 -8.09 -10.65 12.01
CA LYS A 36 -9.51 -10.39 12.16
C LYS A 36 -10.06 -9.97 10.79
N PRO A 37 -11.04 -10.68 10.20
CA PRO A 37 -11.62 -10.31 8.91
C PRO A 37 -12.11 -8.84 8.86
N GLY A 38 -12.67 -8.34 9.97
CA GLY A 38 -13.10 -6.95 10.10
C GLY A 38 -11.98 -5.91 10.02
N ARG A 39 -10.71 -6.27 10.29
CA ARG A 39 -9.57 -5.34 10.20
C ARG A 39 -9.27 -4.96 8.75
N LEU A 40 -9.25 -5.94 7.84
CA LEU A 40 -9.02 -5.69 6.42
C LEU A 40 -10.22 -4.97 5.79
N MET A 41 -11.44 -5.31 6.18
CA MET A 41 -12.64 -4.56 5.75
C MET A 41 -12.60 -3.10 6.22
N ALA A 42 -12.19 -2.84 7.46
CA ALA A 42 -12.03 -1.48 7.98
C ALA A 42 -10.88 -0.70 7.28
N ALA A 43 -9.95 -1.40 6.63
CA ALA A 43 -8.89 -0.81 5.83
C ALA A 43 -9.18 -0.87 4.31
N ALA A 44 -10.34 -1.36 3.86
CA ALA A 44 -10.62 -1.52 2.43
C ALA A 44 -10.55 -0.18 1.70
N ASP A 45 -11.11 0.88 2.29
CA ASP A 45 -11.14 2.22 1.70
C ASP A 45 -9.74 2.78 1.46
N ILE A 46 -8.80 2.60 2.41
CA ILE A 46 -7.44 3.10 2.25
C ILE A 46 -6.71 2.34 1.13
N HIS A 47 -7.07 1.08 0.87
CA HIS A 47 -6.48 0.24 -0.17
C HIS A 47 -7.23 0.26 -1.50
N SER A 48 -8.31 1.04 -1.62
CA SER A 48 -9.00 1.24 -2.88
C SER A 48 -8.07 1.86 -3.93
N ILE A 49 -8.29 1.48 -5.18
CA ILE A 49 -7.59 2.03 -6.34
C ILE A 49 -8.58 2.80 -7.21
N PRO A 50 -8.18 3.95 -7.77
CA PRO A 50 -8.99 4.66 -8.75
C PRO A 50 -9.08 3.84 -10.04
N GLU A 51 -10.16 4.05 -10.79
CA GLU A 51 -10.29 3.52 -12.15
C GLU A 51 -9.19 4.12 -13.04
N PRO A 52 -8.48 3.32 -13.86
CA PRO A 52 -7.41 3.83 -14.69
C PRO A 52 -7.94 4.69 -15.84
N GLU A 53 -7.23 5.77 -16.17
CA GLU A 53 -7.55 6.54 -17.37
C GLU A 53 -7.41 5.69 -18.63
N PRO A 54 -8.33 5.81 -19.62
CA PRO A 54 -8.24 5.11 -20.89
C PRO A 54 -6.89 5.31 -21.55
N ARG A 55 -6.35 4.24 -22.15
CA ARG A 55 -5.06 4.27 -22.84
C ARG A 55 -5.29 4.21 -24.34
N ASP A 56 -4.79 5.21 -25.05
CA ASP A 56 -4.77 5.20 -26.50
C ASP A 56 -3.74 4.20 -27.05
N PRO A 57 -4.01 3.58 -28.21
CA PRO A 57 -3.05 2.67 -28.84
C PRO A 57 -1.75 3.43 -29.20
N PRO A 58 -0.57 2.79 -29.09
CA PRO A 58 0.69 3.43 -29.45
C PRO A 58 0.69 3.87 -30.91
N ASP A 59 0.91 5.16 -31.17
CA ASP A 59 1.00 5.73 -32.51
C ASP A 59 2.37 6.43 -32.69
N PRO A 60 3.26 5.89 -33.55
CA PRO A 60 4.57 6.48 -33.82
C PRO A 60 4.51 7.90 -34.40
N ALA A 61 3.37 8.32 -34.96
CA ALA A 61 3.17 9.65 -35.51
C ALA A 61 3.05 10.74 -34.43
N ILE A 62 2.74 10.37 -33.19
CA ILE A 62 2.63 11.32 -32.07
C ILE A 62 4.05 11.77 -31.67
N PRO A 63 4.34 13.09 -31.65
CA PRO A 63 5.67 13.60 -31.30
C PRO A 63 6.05 13.27 -29.85
N LEU A 64 7.35 13.23 -29.57
CA LEU A 64 7.83 13.07 -28.20
C LEU A 64 7.43 14.28 -27.35
N ALA A 65 7.21 14.08 -26.07
CA ALA A 65 6.92 15.15 -25.11
C ALA A 65 7.97 16.27 -25.16
N THR A 66 9.25 15.92 -25.33
CA THR A 66 10.37 16.87 -25.44
C THR A 66 10.36 17.69 -26.73
N GLU A 67 9.66 17.24 -27.77
CA GLU A 67 9.53 17.96 -29.04
C GLU A 67 8.46 19.04 -28.97
N VAL A 68 7.46 18.88 -28.09
CA VAL A 68 6.29 19.77 -27.98
C VAL A 68 6.24 20.55 -26.67
N ASN A 69 7.09 20.24 -25.68
CA ASN A 69 7.15 20.93 -24.39
C ASN A 69 8.58 21.43 -24.08
N GLU A 70 8.67 22.58 -23.41
CA GLU A 70 9.95 23.29 -23.23
C GLU A 70 10.84 22.75 -22.09
N ASN A 71 10.25 22.20 -21.01
CA ASN A 71 10.98 21.87 -19.77
C ASN A 71 10.70 20.46 -19.24
N ILE A 72 10.87 19.45 -20.10
CA ILE A 72 10.75 18.03 -19.73
C ILE A 72 12.15 17.45 -19.45
N GLN A 73 12.39 17.05 -18.20
CA GLN A 73 13.70 16.60 -17.73
C GLN A 73 13.76 15.10 -17.37
N VAL A 74 12.61 14.51 -17.00
CA VAL A 74 12.52 13.12 -16.48
C VAL A 74 11.76 12.22 -17.43
N LEU A 75 10.63 12.70 -17.93
CA LEU A 75 9.71 11.96 -18.81
C LEU A 75 10.08 12.19 -20.28
N THR A 76 11.37 12.11 -20.61
CA THR A 76 11.90 12.48 -21.93
C THR A 76 11.59 11.45 -23.02
N ASP A 77 11.20 10.25 -22.61
CA ASP A 77 10.95 9.08 -23.45
C ASP A 77 9.46 8.77 -23.66
N LEU A 78 8.58 9.69 -23.21
CA LEU A 78 7.14 9.60 -23.41
C LEU A 78 6.73 10.39 -24.65
N ASP A 79 5.70 9.90 -25.35
CA ASP A 79 5.00 10.74 -26.33
C ASP A 79 4.07 11.76 -25.64
N ALA A 80 3.60 12.74 -26.42
CA ALA A 80 2.77 13.83 -25.90
C ALA A 80 1.45 13.35 -25.27
N LEU A 81 0.89 12.23 -25.73
CA LEU A 81 -0.40 11.70 -25.27
C LEU A 81 -0.22 10.88 -23.99
N GLU A 82 0.82 10.05 -23.94
CA GLU A 82 1.25 9.37 -22.71
C GLU A 82 1.57 10.38 -21.59
N LEU A 83 2.26 11.47 -21.92
CA LEU A 83 2.52 12.54 -20.96
C LEU A 83 1.22 13.15 -20.43
N ALA A 84 0.29 13.53 -21.32
CA ALA A 84 -0.98 14.13 -20.92
C ALA A 84 -1.81 13.21 -20.01
N ARG A 85 -1.88 11.92 -20.36
CA ARG A 85 -2.54 10.88 -19.56
C ARG A 85 -1.91 10.75 -18.18
N LEU A 86 -0.58 10.69 -18.11
CA LEU A 86 0.12 10.60 -16.82
C LEU A 86 -0.10 11.84 -15.95
N MET A 87 -0.11 13.05 -16.55
CA MET A 87 -0.41 14.28 -15.81
C MET A 87 -1.83 14.29 -15.24
N GLN A 88 -2.81 13.79 -16.00
CA GLN A 88 -4.18 13.61 -15.52
C GLN A 88 -4.23 12.63 -14.33
N ALA A 89 -3.61 11.47 -14.46
CA ALA A 89 -3.54 10.47 -13.40
C ALA A 89 -2.88 11.03 -12.12
N MET A 90 -1.77 11.76 -12.26
CA MET A 90 -1.07 12.41 -11.14
C MET A 90 -1.94 13.43 -10.42
N SER A 91 -2.78 14.19 -11.16
CA SER A 91 -3.71 15.15 -10.55
C SER A 91 -4.70 14.44 -9.62
N THR A 92 -5.26 13.30 -10.06
CA THR A 92 -6.14 12.45 -9.25
C THR A 92 -5.39 11.83 -8.08
N TRP A 93 -4.14 11.39 -8.29
CA TRP A 93 -3.43 10.61 -7.29
C TRP A 93 -2.82 11.42 -6.16
N VAL A 94 -2.43 12.66 -6.43
CA VAL A 94 -1.69 13.51 -5.50
C VAL A 94 -2.55 14.62 -4.95
N ALA A 95 -3.21 15.40 -5.81
CA ALA A 95 -3.91 16.62 -5.41
C ALA A 95 -5.25 16.77 -6.16
N PRO A 96 -6.21 15.86 -5.94
CA PRO A 96 -7.47 15.85 -6.69
C PRO A 96 -8.36 17.07 -6.41
N LYS A 97 -8.12 17.80 -5.30
CA LYS A 97 -8.88 19.00 -4.95
C LYS A 97 -8.35 20.24 -5.66
N GLU A 98 -7.03 20.35 -5.75
CA GLU A 98 -6.33 21.49 -6.34
C GLU A 98 -6.10 21.30 -7.85
N GLY A 99 -6.08 20.05 -8.34
CA GLY A 99 -5.87 19.71 -9.75
C GLY A 99 -4.49 20.12 -10.26
N CYS A 100 -4.40 20.48 -11.53
CA CYS A 100 -3.15 20.85 -12.20
C CYS A 100 -2.44 22.05 -11.55
N GLU A 101 -3.19 22.95 -10.92
CA GLU A 101 -2.65 24.16 -10.28
C GLU A 101 -1.81 23.84 -9.04
N TYR A 102 -1.90 22.63 -8.49
CA TYR A 102 -1.09 22.25 -7.34
C TYR A 102 0.41 22.31 -7.66
N CYS A 103 0.80 21.80 -8.83
CA CYS A 103 2.19 21.77 -9.27
C CYS A 103 2.50 22.85 -10.30
N HIS A 104 1.53 23.31 -11.09
CA HIS A 104 1.81 24.22 -12.20
C HIS A 104 1.32 25.64 -11.94
N ASN A 105 2.01 26.59 -12.57
CA ASN A 105 1.41 27.84 -12.98
C ASN A 105 0.61 27.56 -14.27
N THR A 106 -0.71 27.79 -14.24
CA THR A 106 -1.59 27.50 -15.38
C THR A 106 -1.36 28.41 -16.58
N GLU A 107 -0.74 29.57 -16.37
CA GLU A 107 -0.32 30.48 -17.45
C GLU A 107 1.03 30.06 -18.08
N ASN A 108 1.86 29.33 -17.33
CA ASN A 108 3.15 28.83 -17.80
C ASN A 108 3.48 27.46 -17.21
N LEU A 109 3.05 26.40 -17.92
CA LEU A 109 3.27 25.02 -17.48
C LEU A 109 4.75 24.64 -17.43
N ALA A 110 5.64 25.32 -18.16
CA ALA A 110 7.07 25.07 -18.19
C ALA A 110 7.83 25.64 -16.97
N SER A 111 7.27 26.66 -16.29
CA SER A 111 7.87 27.31 -15.11
C SER A 111 8.10 26.35 -13.94
N ASP A 112 9.23 26.47 -13.25
CA ASP A 112 9.58 25.72 -12.03
C ASP A 112 9.44 26.56 -10.74
N GLU A 113 8.72 27.68 -10.81
CA GLU A 113 8.54 28.60 -9.68
C GLU A 113 7.85 27.96 -8.45
N LYS A 114 6.98 26.97 -8.68
CA LYS A 114 6.31 26.24 -7.60
C LYS A 114 7.20 25.11 -7.11
N TYR A 115 7.54 25.15 -5.82
CA TYR A 115 8.34 24.09 -5.18
C TYR A 115 7.73 22.70 -5.37
N THR A 116 6.39 22.60 -5.40
CA THR A 116 5.65 21.36 -5.63
C THR A 116 6.00 20.71 -6.97
N LYS A 117 6.27 21.49 -8.02
CA LYS A 117 6.74 20.94 -9.31
C LYS A 117 8.12 20.33 -9.23
N VAL A 118 9.05 21.03 -8.57
CA VAL A 118 10.42 20.54 -8.37
C VAL A 118 10.40 19.25 -7.55
N VAL A 119 9.58 19.19 -6.50
CA VAL A 119 9.34 17.98 -5.71
C VAL A 119 8.72 16.87 -6.57
N SER A 120 7.68 17.17 -7.37
CA SER A 120 7.04 16.18 -8.25
C SER A 120 8.02 15.58 -9.26
N ARG A 121 8.95 16.37 -9.80
CA ARG A 121 10.01 15.89 -10.68
C ARG A 121 10.91 14.87 -9.99
N GLN A 122 11.33 15.16 -8.76
CA GLN A 122 12.11 14.21 -7.95
C GLN A 122 11.31 12.94 -7.63
N MET A 123 10.00 13.06 -7.34
CA MET A 123 9.13 11.91 -7.08
C MET A 123 8.95 11.02 -8.31
N LEU A 124 8.92 11.59 -9.51
CA LEU A 124 8.85 10.82 -10.77
C LEU A 124 10.14 10.01 -10.99
N GLN A 125 11.30 10.62 -10.79
CA GLN A 125 12.59 9.89 -10.84
C GLN A 125 12.57 8.75 -9.82
N MET A 126 12.28 9.06 -8.55
CA MET A 126 12.17 8.08 -7.47
C MET A 126 11.23 6.93 -7.81
N THR A 127 10.07 7.20 -8.40
CA THR A 127 9.08 6.18 -8.78
C THR A 127 9.62 5.25 -9.86
N ARG A 128 10.23 5.80 -10.93
CA ARG A 128 10.83 5.03 -12.02
C ARG A 128 12.01 4.19 -11.52
N ASP A 129 12.80 4.74 -10.62
CA ASP A 129 13.97 4.07 -10.03
C ASP A 129 13.57 2.93 -9.11
N ILE A 130 12.52 3.09 -8.28
CA ILE A 130 11.94 1.98 -7.51
C ILE A 130 11.50 0.85 -8.44
N ASN A 131 10.76 1.18 -9.50
CA ASN A 131 10.20 0.17 -10.41
C ASN A 131 11.27 -0.54 -11.25
N SER A 132 12.40 0.13 -11.53
CA SER A 132 13.49 -0.40 -12.33
C SER A 132 14.51 -1.18 -11.50
N ASN A 133 15.01 -0.56 -10.43
CA ASN A 133 16.20 -0.98 -9.69
C ASN A 133 15.85 -1.80 -8.43
N TRP A 134 14.64 -1.62 -7.88
CA TRP A 134 14.20 -2.28 -6.65
C TRP A 134 13.23 -3.45 -6.86
N LYS A 135 13.30 -4.13 -8.02
CA LYS A 135 12.50 -5.34 -8.31
C LYS A 135 12.72 -6.48 -7.31
N SER A 136 13.85 -6.51 -6.62
CA SER A 136 14.11 -7.42 -5.49
C SER A 136 13.15 -7.23 -4.30
N HIS A 137 12.51 -6.05 -4.22
CA HIS A 137 11.48 -5.72 -3.24
C HIS A 137 10.08 -5.63 -3.88
N VAL A 138 9.91 -4.78 -4.90
CA VAL A 138 8.58 -4.48 -5.49
C VAL A 138 8.15 -5.45 -6.59
N ALA A 139 9.04 -6.34 -7.03
CA ALA A 139 8.81 -7.30 -8.12
C ALA A 139 8.18 -6.64 -9.36
N GLY A 140 7.24 -7.33 -10.02
CA GLY A 140 6.45 -6.77 -11.11
C GLY A 140 5.25 -5.93 -10.66
N THR A 141 4.95 -5.87 -9.36
CA THR A 141 3.80 -5.09 -8.86
C THR A 141 4.09 -3.59 -8.98
N GLY A 142 5.32 -3.18 -8.64
CA GLY A 142 5.76 -1.79 -8.71
C GLY A 142 5.04 -0.85 -7.75
N VAL A 143 5.30 0.44 -7.92
CA VAL A 143 4.69 1.55 -7.18
C VAL A 143 4.27 2.66 -8.15
N THR A 144 3.28 3.45 -7.71
CA THR A 144 2.82 4.67 -8.37
C THR A 144 2.69 5.78 -7.34
N CYS A 145 2.34 7.01 -7.76
CA CYS A 145 2.08 8.11 -6.82
C CYS A 145 0.97 7.73 -5.82
N TRP A 146 -0.04 6.96 -6.27
CA TRP A 146 -1.14 6.49 -5.42
C TRP A 146 -0.66 5.60 -4.28
N THR A 147 0.43 4.83 -4.48
CA THR A 147 0.97 3.93 -3.45
C THR A 147 1.20 4.65 -2.13
N CYS A 148 1.72 5.89 -2.18
CA CYS A 148 1.94 6.73 -1.00
C CYS A 148 0.79 7.72 -0.77
N HIS A 149 0.46 8.53 -1.79
CA HIS A 149 -0.35 9.74 -1.65
C HIS A 149 -1.82 9.47 -1.38
N ARG A 150 -2.44 8.43 -1.98
CA ARG A 150 -3.86 8.10 -1.81
C ARG A 150 -4.79 9.32 -1.94
N GLY A 151 -4.53 10.19 -2.92
CA GLY A 151 -5.31 11.40 -3.17
C GLY A 151 -5.03 12.54 -2.19
N GLN A 152 -3.91 12.48 -1.46
CA GLN A 152 -3.48 13.51 -0.51
C GLN A 152 -2.13 14.08 -0.93
N ALA A 153 -2.06 15.41 -1.00
CA ALA A 153 -0.84 16.12 -1.35
C ALA A 153 0.32 15.80 -0.39
N VAL A 154 -0.01 15.59 0.89
CA VAL A 154 0.91 15.03 1.88
C VAL A 154 0.49 13.59 2.19
N PRO A 155 1.33 12.59 1.89
CA PRO A 155 1.01 11.20 2.17
C PRO A 155 0.78 10.94 3.66
N SER A 156 -0.19 10.10 3.99
CA SER A 156 -0.29 9.54 5.35
C SER A 156 0.86 8.56 5.62
N GLY A 157 1.37 8.56 6.85
CA GLY A 157 2.50 7.71 7.24
C GLY A 157 3.87 8.27 6.83
N THR A 158 3.94 9.53 6.36
CA THR A 158 5.20 10.30 6.41
C THR A 158 5.63 10.48 7.86
N TRP A 159 6.94 10.48 8.10
CA TRP A 159 7.47 10.58 9.46
C TRP A 159 8.61 11.60 9.55
N PHE A 160 8.88 12.03 10.78
CA PHE A 160 9.91 12.97 11.18
C PHE A 160 10.61 12.44 12.43
N THR A 161 11.83 12.91 12.70
CA THR A 161 12.55 12.59 13.93
C THR A 161 11.71 12.97 15.14
N ASN A 162 11.43 11.98 15.98
CA ASN A 162 10.56 12.16 17.13
C ASN A 162 11.42 12.52 18.35
N LEU A 163 11.23 13.73 18.89
CA LEU A 163 11.92 14.19 20.10
C LEU A 163 11.34 13.60 21.40
N GLY A 164 10.20 12.91 21.31
CA GLY A 164 9.45 12.42 22.46
C GLY A 164 8.54 13.50 23.07
N PRO A 165 7.81 13.15 24.14
CA PRO A 165 6.90 14.09 24.81
C PRO A 165 7.67 15.27 25.43
N THR A 166 7.08 16.47 25.32
CA THR A 166 7.68 17.76 25.73
C THR A 166 7.72 18.01 27.25
N THR A 167 7.23 17.09 28.07
CA THR A 167 7.19 17.24 29.53
C THR A 167 8.12 16.25 30.24
N PRO A 168 9.17 16.72 30.94
CA PRO A 168 9.71 15.97 32.05
C PRO A 168 8.63 15.97 33.13
N SER A 169 8.16 14.80 33.55
CA SER A 169 7.34 14.70 34.76
C SER A 169 8.13 15.32 35.92
N ALA A 170 7.73 16.54 36.29
CA ALA A 170 8.17 17.35 37.42
C ALA A 170 9.28 16.72 38.26
N GLY A 171 10.54 17.04 37.94
CA GLY A 171 11.70 16.90 38.85
C GLY A 171 12.05 15.52 39.41
N ILE A 172 11.32 14.44 39.07
CA ILE A 172 11.51 13.10 39.66
C ILE A 172 11.77 12.04 38.59
N THR A 173 11.38 12.27 37.33
CA THR A 173 11.71 11.32 36.24
C THR A 173 12.96 11.78 35.50
N GLY A 174 14.03 11.00 35.61
CA GLY A 174 15.25 11.20 34.84
C GLY A 174 15.02 11.21 33.32
N VAL A 175 16.06 11.58 32.57
CA VAL A 175 16.08 11.56 31.10
C VAL A 175 15.65 10.17 30.63
N LYS A 176 14.50 10.07 29.96
CA LYS A 176 13.93 8.80 29.49
C LYS A 176 14.71 8.16 28.33
N ALA A 177 15.76 8.82 27.85
CA ALA A 177 16.70 8.34 26.84
C ALA A 177 16.03 7.75 25.58
N GLY A 178 14.94 8.39 25.12
CA GLY A 178 14.25 7.97 23.90
C GLY A 178 13.30 6.77 24.05
N GLN A 179 12.97 6.31 25.27
CA GLN A 179 12.09 5.16 25.51
C GLN A 179 11.15 5.36 26.72
N ASN A 180 10.52 4.31 27.24
CA ASN A 180 9.70 4.34 28.47
C ASN A 180 8.54 5.35 28.41
N THR A 181 7.91 5.45 27.24
CA THR A 181 6.72 6.26 27.03
C THR A 181 5.63 5.37 26.42
N SER A 182 4.47 5.33 27.07
CA SER A 182 3.32 4.55 26.61
C SER A 182 2.61 5.22 25.44
N GLY A 183 1.79 4.46 24.71
CA GLY A 183 0.95 5.00 23.62
C GLY A 183 1.71 5.33 22.34
N MET A 184 2.97 4.88 22.22
CA MET A 184 3.78 5.11 21.03
C MET A 184 3.38 4.14 19.91
N ARG A 185 2.51 4.59 19.01
CA ARG A 185 1.97 3.78 17.91
C ARG A 185 3.08 3.22 17.00
N THR A 186 4.14 3.99 16.76
CA THR A 186 5.32 3.58 15.96
C THR A 186 5.91 2.25 16.43
N VAL A 187 5.84 1.95 17.73
CA VAL A 187 6.38 0.73 18.34
C VAL A 187 5.30 -0.15 18.97
N GLY A 188 4.10 -0.13 18.40
CA GLY A 188 3.00 -1.00 18.82
C GLY A 188 2.48 -0.70 20.21
N ASN A 189 2.51 0.57 20.63
CA ASN A 189 2.10 1.03 21.97
C ASN A 189 2.91 0.43 23.12
N SER A 190 4.10 -0.13 22.82
CA SER A 190 5.04 -0.61 23.83
C SER A 190 5.84 0.54 24.46
N SER A 191 6.69 0.21 25.45
CA SER A 191 7.61 1.13 26.11
C SER A 191 9.03 1.11 25.51
N LEU A 192 9.20 0.46 24.35
CA LEU A 192 10.47 0.40 23.61
C LEU A 192 10.93 1.79 23.13
N PRO A 193 12.17 1.93 22.62
CA PRO A 193 12.63 3.15 21.97
C PRO A 193 11.63 3.67 20.94
N PHE A 194 11.12 4.88 21.12
CA PHE A 194 9.95 5.35 20.38
C PHE A 194 10.28 5.89 18.97
N ASP A 195 11.56 6.10 18.65
CA ASP A 195 12.03 6.55 17.34
C ASP A 195 13.03 5.57 16.69
N PRO A 196 12.61 4.33 16.36
CA PRO A 196 13.51 3.40 15.68
C PRO A 196 13.79 3.82 14.22
N LEU A 197 13.06 4.76 13.65
CA LEU A 197 13.16 5.08 12.23
C LEU A 197 14.41 5.92 11.92
N THR A 198 14.74 6.90 12.77
CA THR A 198 15.95 7.73 12.61
C THR A 198 17.23 6.89 12.49
N PRO A 199 17.61 6.00 13.42
CA PRO A 199 18.87 5.27 13.30
C PRO A 199 18.88 4.21 12.19
N PHE A 200 17.72 3.68 11.77
CA PHE A 200 17.66 2.51 10.89
C PHE A 200 17.16 2.78 9.47
N PHE A 201 16.41 3.87 9.22
CA PHE A 201 15.88 4.25 7.92
C PHE A 201 16.35 5.61 7.42
N ASP A 202 16.78 6.50 8.31
CA ASP A 202 17.50 7.72 7.94
C ASP A 202 19.02 7.49 8.07
N GLY A 203 19.43 6.79 9.14
CA GLY A 203 20.75 6.21 9.31
C GLY A 203 20.83 4.75 8.86
N ASP A 204 22.04 4.19 8.91
CA ASP A 204 22.36 2.84 8.44
C ASP A 204 22.64 1.84 9.56
N ALA A 205 22.27 2.17 10.81
CA ALA A 205 22.65 1.41 11.99
C ALA A 205 22.39 -0.10 11.86
N GLN A 206 23.28 -0.89 12.47
CA GLN A 206 23.22 -2.34 12.39
C GLN A 206 22.01 -2.89 13.16
N VAL A 207 21.13 -3.60 12.45
CA VAL A 207 19.93 -4.27 13.00
C VAL A 207 20.27 -5.61 13.68
N SER A 208 21.29 -6.34 13.22
CA SER A 208 21.63 -7.65 13.79
C SER A 208 22.29 -7.53 15.17
N VAL A 209 21.82 -8.32 16.13
CA VAL A 209 22.35 -8.35 17.52
C VAL A 209 22.77 -9.73 18.00
N GLN A 210 22.32 -10.80 17.33
CA GLN A 210 22.58 -12.19 17.70
C GLN A 210 24.05 -12.57 17.43
N GLY A 211 24.62 -13.43 18.29
CA GLY A 211 25.94 -14.02 18.07
C GLY A 211 25.89 -15.16 17.05
N LEU A 212 27.02 -15.41 16.37
CA LEU A 212 27.16 -16.53 15.43
C LEU A 212 27.63 -17.82 16.12
N THR A 213 28.14 -17.72 17.34
CA THR A 213 28.63 -18.83 18.16
C THR A 213 27.77 -19.01 19.40
N ALA A 214 27.69 -20.26 19.89
CA ALA A 214 26.95 -20.55 21.12
C ALA A 214 27.62 -19.96 22.37
N LEU A 215 28.97 -19.97 22.41
CA LEU A 215 29.74 -19.41 23.51
C LEU A 215 30.05 -17.92 23.27
N PRO A 216 30.12 -17.12 24.34
CA PRO A 216 30.44 -15.70 24.25
C PRO A 216 31.93 -15.50 23.91
N SER A 217 32.26 -15.39 22.63
CA SER A 217 33.62 -15.02 22.17
C SER A 217 33.67 -13.54 21.78
N ASP A 218 32.92 -13.15 20.74
CA ASP A 218 33.19 -11.91 20.00
C ASP A 218 31.97 -10.98 19.83
N ASN A 219 30.76 -11.42 20.20
CA ASN A 219 29.58 -10.56 20.13
C ASN A 219 29.63 -9.47 21.22
N ARG A 220 29.69 -8.20 20.83
CA ARG A 220 29.69 -7.04 21.74
C ARG A 220 28.37 -6.25 21.72
N ASN A 221 27.34 -6.76 21.07
CA ASN A 221 26.02 -6.10 21.05
C ASN A 221 25.39 -6.08 22.45
N SER A 222 24.80 -4.95 22.82
CA SER A 222 24.15 -4.75 24.11
C SER A 222 22.66 -5.08 24.07
N ILE A 223 22.06 -5.31 25.25
CA ILE A 223 20.60 -5.47 25.39
C ILE A 223 19.87 -4.20 24.91
N LYS A 224 20.43 -3.01 25.15
CA LYS A 224 19.86 -1.76 24.63
C LYS A 224 19.73 -1.81 23.10
N LYS A 225 20.79 -2.22 22.38
CA LYS A 225 20.72 -2.36 20.92
C LYS A 225 19.68 -3.40 20.49
N ALA A 226 19.47 -4.46 21.28
CA ALA A 226 18.41 -5.42 21.04
C ALA A 226 17.01 -4.80 21.22
N GLU A 227 16.79 -3.92 22.20
CA GLU A 227 15.53 -3.18 22.37
C GLU A 227 15.25 -2.24 21.19
N TRP A 228 16.27 -1.53 20.68
CA TRP A 228 16.15 -0.71 19.46
C TRP A 228 15.81 -1.54 18.23
N THR A 229 16.47 -2.68 18.08
CA THR A 229 16.16 -3.64 17.00
C THR A 229 14.72 -4.15 17.13
N TYR A 230 14.28 -4.46 18.35
CA TYR A 230 12.93 -4.92 18.60
C TYR A 230 11.88 -3.83 18.30
N ALA A 231 12.17 -2.57 18.66
CA ALA A 231 11.35 -1.42 18.32
C ALA A 231 11.13 -1.30 16.81
N LEU A 232 12.19 -1.45 16.02
CA LEU A 232 12.11 -1.47 14.55
C LEU A 232 11.25 -2.65 14.05
N MET A 233 11.44 -3.86 14.59
CA MET A 233 10.66 -5.03 14.19
C MET A 233 9.17 -4.87 14.52
N MET A 234 8.84 -4.21 15.64
CA MET A 234 7.46 -3.85 16.00
C MET A 234 6.87 -2.86 14.99
N TYR A 235 7.63 -1.82 14.61
CA TYR A 235 7.22 -0.89 13.56
C TYR A 235 6.93 -1.61 12.25
N MET A 236 7.85 -2.45 11.78
CA MET A 236 7.70 -3.19 10.51
C MET A 236 6.48 -4.12 10.56
N SER A 237 6.30 -4.86 11.67
CA SER A 237 5.15 -5.77 11.83
C SER A 237 3.83 -5.03 11.75
N ASN A 238 3.71 -3.88 12.44
CA ASN A 238 2.50 -3.05 12.40
C ASN A 238 2.26 -2.45 11.02
N SER A 239 3.32 -1.97 10.37
CA SER A 239 3.26 -1.34 9.04
C SER A 239 2.74 -2.31 7.98
N LEU A 240 3.08 -3.60 8.10
CA LEU A 240 2.64 -4.66 7.20
C LEU A 240 1.36 -5.36 7.67
N GLY A 241 0.89 -5.07 8.89
CA GLY A 241 -0.26 -5.76 9.48
C GLY A 241 -0.04 -7.27 9.67
N VAL A 242 1.20 -7.66 9.98
CA VAL A 242 1.61 -9.05 10.18
C VAL A 242 2.26 -9.22 11.56
N ASN A 243 2.66 -10.44 11.90
CA ASN A 243 3.43 -10.73 13.11
C ASN A 243 4.86 -11.19 12.77
N CYS A 244 5.67 -11.44 13.80
CA CYS A 244 7.07 -11.83 13.64
C CYS A 244 7.25 -13.11 12.80
N THR A 245 6.28 -14.03 12.85
CA THR A 245 6.34 -15.32 12.15
C THR A 245 6.15 -15.21 10.65
N TYR A 246 5.73 -14.04 10.16
CA TYR A 246 5.72 -13.71 8.74
C TYR A 246 7.12 -13.72 8.13
N CYS A 247 8.15 -13.36 8.90
CA CYS A 247 9.55 -13.31 8.45
C CYS A 247 10.44 -14.33 9.17
N HIS A 248 10.13 -14.68 10.42
CA HIS A 248 11.07 -15.42 11.28
C HIS A 248 10.48 -16.68 11.87
N GLN A 249 11.29 -17.72 11.98
CA GLN A 249 11.13 -18.69 13.05
C GLN A 249 11.70 -18.10 14.35
N THR A 250 10.83 -17.74 15.31
CA THR A 250 11.19 -16.93 16.47
C THR A 250 12.14 -17.61 17.45
N ARG A 251 12.22 -18.95 17.44
CA ARG A 251 13.23 -19.69 18.23
C ARG A 251 14.67 -19.35 17.81
N ALA A 252 14.87 -18.82 16.60
CA ALA A 252 16.19 -18.56 16.02
C ALA A 252 16.14 -17.39 15.01
N MET A 253 15.75 -16.19 15.46
CA MET A 253 15.58 -15.02 14.57
C MET A 253 16.85 -14.61 13.79
N GLY A 254 18.05 -14.97 14.28
CA GLY A 254 19.32 -14.70 13.59
C GLY A 254 19.61 -15.62 12.40
N VAL A 255 18.94 -16.77 12.29
CA VAL A 255 19.23 -17.83 11.31
C VAL A 255 18.37 -17.64 10.06
N TRP A 256 18.99 -17.48 8.91
CA TRP A 256 18.29 -17.17 7.66
C TRP A 256 17.60 -18.39 7.06
N GLU A 257 18.21 -19.57 7.19
CA GLU A 257 17.72 -20.83 6.65
C GLU A 257 16.41 -21.30 7.30
N GLN A 258 16.10 -20.80 8.50
CA GLN A 258 14.83 -21.05 9.20
C GLN A 258 13.82 -19.91 9.04
N SER A 259 14.17 -18.86 8.30
CA SER A 259 13.29 -17.73 8.03
C SER A 259 12.44 -17.99 6.80
N THR A 260 11.36 -17.23 6.64
CA THR A 260 10.55 -17.27 5.43
C THR A 260 11.19 -16.42 4.32
N PRO A 261 10.83 -16.63 3.04
CA PRO A 261 11.33 -15.79 1.93
C PRO A 261 11.04 -14.29 2.10
N GLN A 262 9.97 -13.95 2.80
CA GLN A 262 9.56 -12.56 3.08
C GLN A 262 10.64 -11.79 3.83
N ARG A 263 11.48 -12.46 4.63
CA ARG A 263 12.61 -11.83 5.30
C ARG A 263 13.64 -11.26 4.30
N VAL A 264 13.85 -11.92 3.17
CA VAL A 264 14.75 -11.44 2.09
C VAL A 264 14.14 -10.21 1.43
N THR A 265 12.84 -10.24 1.12
CA THR A 265 12.11 -9.08 0.57
C THR A 265 12.14 -7.88 1.53
N ALA A 266 11.97 -8.12 2.83
CA ALA A 266 12.05 -7.10 3.86
C ALA A 266 13.48 -6.54 4.02
N TRP A 267 14.51 -7.37 3.86
CA TRP A 267 15.91 -6.94 3.88
C TRP A 267 16.18 -5.94 2.76
N HIS A 268 15.76 -6.23 1.52
CA HIS A 268 15.85 -5.28 0.41
C HIS A 268 15.02 -4.01 0.68
N GLY A 269 13.80 -4.16 1.21
CA GLY A 269 12.94 -3.02 1.57
C GLY A 269 13.60 -2.04 2.55
N ILE A 270 14.36 -2.52 3.53
CA ILE A 270 15.11 -1.65 4.45
C ILE A 270 16.15 -0.80 3.71
N ARG A 271 16.89 -1.39 2.75
CA ARG A 271 17.90 -0.63 1.98
C ARG A 271 17.24 0.35 1.02
N MET A 272 16.16 -0.09 0.36
CA MET A 272 15.36 0.78 -0.51
C MET A 272 14.94 2.03 0.26
N VAL A 273 14.28 1.89 1.41
CA VAL A 273 13.82 3.04 2.20
C VAL A 273 14.97 3.98 2.60
N ARG A 274 16.16 3.46 2.91
CA ARG A 274 17.35 4.28 3.21
C ARG A 274 17.76 5.11 2.00
N GLU A 275 17.81 4.50 0.83
CA GLU A 275 18.11 5.20 -0.44
C GLU A 275 17.04 6.26 -0.73
N LEU A 276 15.75 5.93 -0.58
CA LEU A 276 14.66 6.88 -0.79
C LEU A 276 14.78 8.12 0.12
N ASN A 277 15.08 7.90 1.40
CA ASN A 277 15.27 9.01 2.34
C ASN A 277 16.53 9.82 2.04
N GLY A 278 17.67 9.14 1.83
CA GLY A 278 18.97 9.77 1.62
C GLY A 278 19.09 10.53 0.31
N ASP A 279 18.67 9.90 -0.79
CA ASP A 279 18.99 10.38 -2.14
C ASP A 279 17.85 11.22 -2.76
N TYR A 280 16.61 11.01 -2.31
CA TYR A 280 15.44 11.69 -2.89
C TYR A 280 14.74 12.67 -1.96
N LEU A 281 14.59 12.37 -0.66
CA LEU A 281 13.74 13.18 0.22
C LEU A 281 14.51 14.19 1.07
N ASN A 282 15.62 13.77 1.68
CA ASN A 282 16.44 14.65 2.50
C ASN A 282 17.02 15.85 1.72
N PRO A 283 17.48 15.70 0.45
CA PRO A 283 17.97 16.83 -0.34
C PRO A 283 16.91 17.90 -0.63
N LEU A 284 15.62 17.55 -0.59
CA LEU A 284 14.51 18.47 -0.84
C LEU A 284 14.20 19.38 0.37
N LYS A 285 14.88 19.21 1.50
CA LYS A 285 14.65 19.96 2.75
C LYS A 285 14.54 21.47 2.52
N THR A 286 15.44 22.05 1.70
CA THR A 286 15.51 23.50 1.49
C THR A 286 14.37 24.05 0.64
N LEU A 287 13.66 23.18 -0.10
CA LEU A 287 12.53 23.55 -0.95
C LEU A 287 11.21 23.55 -0.19
N TYR A 288 11.12 22.78 0.90
CA TYR A 288 9.91 22.68 1.68
C TYR A 288 9.66 23.95 2.50
N PRO A 289 8.41 24.47 2.51
CA PRO A 289 8.07 25.56 3.41
C PRO A 289 8.05 25.05 4.86
N THR A 290 8.18 25.96 5.82
CA THR A 290 8.43 25.64 7.24
C THR A 290 7.38 24.70 7.86
N GLU A 291 6.12 24.82 7.44
CA GLU A 291 5.00 24.00 7.88
C GLU A 291 5.04 22.54 7.39
N ARG A 292 5.97 22.20 6.48
CA ARG A 292 6.21 20.84 6.00
C ARG A 292 7.40 20.16 6.67
N LEU A 293 8.16 20.90 7.48
CA LEU A 293 9.30 20.37 8.21
C LEU A 293 8.87 19.82 9.57
N GLY A 294 9.59 18.81 10.05
CA GLY A 294 9.34 18.23 11.37
C GLY A 294 9.81 19.15 12.51
N PRO A 295 9.56 18.75 13.77
CA PRO A 295 9.93 19.55 14.95
C PRO A 295 11.43 19.85 15.07
N THR A 296 12.30 19.03 14.45
CA THR A 296 13.75 19.25 14.41
C THR A 296 14.20 20.01 13.15
N GLY A 297 13.25 20.42 12.30
CA GLY A 297 13.53 21.02 10.99
C GLY A 297 13.97 19.99 9.94
N ASP A 298 13.67 18.71 10.13
CA ASP A 298 13.95 17.64 9.19
C ASP A 298 12.91 17.55 8.08
N ALA A 299 13.32 17.08 6.91
CA ALA A 299 12.43 16.87 5.77
C ALA A 299 11.46 15.69 6.03
N PRO A 300 10.27 15.70 5.41
CA PRO A 300 9.36 14.57 5.45
C PRO A 300 10.00 13.34 4.79
N LYS A 301 9.98 12.21 5.51
CA LYS A 301 10.61 10.95 5.08
C LYS A 301 9.59 9.85 4.83
N VAL A 302 10.03 8.81 4.11
CA VAL A 302 9.28 7.58 3.88
C VAL A 302 9.75 6.47 4.83
N ALA A 303 8.84 5.55 5.12
CA ALA A 303 9.11 4.29 5.80
C ALA A 303 8.07 3.23 5.37
N CYS A 304 8.09 2.05 5.98
CA CYS A 304 7.23 0.93 5.58
C CYS A 304 5.74 1.31 5.55
N ASP A 305 5.24 2.00 6.58
CA ASP A 305 3.83 2.38 6.71
C ASP A 305 3.38 3.38 5.64
N THR A 306 4.30 4.18 5.08
CA THR A 306 3.98 5.17 4.04
C THR A 306 3.35 4.51 2.82
N CYS A 307 3.84 3.32 2.43
CA CYS A 307 3.33 2.53 1.32
C CYS A 307 2.35 1.43 1.77
N HIS A 308 2.74 0.66 2.79
CA HIS A 308 2.02 -0.56 3.17
C HIS A 308 0.72 -0.30 3.92
N LYS A 309 0.65 0.77 4.73
CA LYS A 309 -0.56 1.21 5.44
C LYS A 309 -1.30 0.09 6.19
N GLY A 310 -0.56 -0.83 6.81
CA GLY A 310 -1.11 -1.94 7.58
C GLY A 310 -1.46 -3.19 6.77
N ALA A 311 -1.04 -3.28 5.50
CA ALA A 311 -1.19 -4.46 4.66
C ALA A 311 0.16 -5.05 4.23
N PHE A 312 0.21 -6.38 4.13
CA PHE A 312 1.43 -7.12 3.80
C PHE A 312 1.98 -6.78 2.40
N LYS A 313 1.11 -6.29 1.51
CA LYS A 313 1.46 -5.62 0.25
C LYS A 313 0.65 -4.33 0.12
N PRO A 314 1.23 -3.23 -0.40
CA PRO A 314 0.48 -2.03 -0.73
C PRO A 314 -0.70 -2.38 -1.65
N LEU A 315 -1.84 -1.72 -1.45
CA LEU A 315 -3.07 -1.94 -2.25
C LEU A 315 -3.48 -3.43 -2.33
N LEU A 316 -3.20 -4.22 -1.28
CA LEU A 316 -3.43 -5.66 -1.21
C LEU A 316 -2.71 -6.46 -2.32
N GLY A 317 -1.69 -5.88 -2.94
CA GLY A 317 -0.89 -6.50 -4.00
C GLY A 317 -1.41 -6.30 -5.42
N VAL A 318 -2.47 -5.51 -5.61
CA VAL A 318 -2.91 -5.10 -6.95
C VAL A 318 -1.87 -4.17 -7.56
N SER A 319 -1.47 -4.47 -8.80
CA SER A 319 -0.53 -3.64 -9.55
C SER A 319 -1.28 -2.61 -10.38
N MET A 320 -0.99 -1.34 -10.16
CA MET A 320 -1.39 -0.26 -11.07
C MET A 320 -0.40 -0.10 -12.24
N LEU A 321 0.79 -0.71 -12.15
CA LEU A 321 1.87 -0.48 -13.11
C LEU A 321 1.53 -1.00 -14.52
N GLY A 322 0.68 -2.02 -14.62
CA GLY A 322 0.19 -2.54 -15.92
C GLY A 322 -0.56 -1.48 -16.73
N ASP A 323 -1.29 -0.59 -16.06
CA ASP A 323 -2.05 0.48 -16.71
C ASP A 323 -1.17 1.70 -17.03
N TYR A 324 -0.05 1.87 -16.34
CA TYR A 324 0.90 3.00 -16.50
C TYR A 324 2.33 2.49 -16.74
N PRO A 325 2.59 1.82 -17.88
CA PRO A 325 3.91 1.27 -18.20
C PRO A 325 5.01 2.34 -18.32
N GLU A 326 4.65 3.61 -18.53
CA GLU A 326 5.56 4.76 -18.50
C GLU A 326 6.28 4.95 -17.15
N LEU A 327 5.71 4.44 -16.05
CA LEU A 327 6.34 4.47 -14.73
C LEU A 327 7.25 3.25 -14.47
N ALA A 328 7.28 2.25 -15.36
CA ALA A 328 8.00 1.00 -15.13
C ALA A 328 9.53 1.12 -15.23
N GLY A 329 10.03 2.22 -15.81
CA GLY A 329 11.44 2.52 -15.99
C GLY A 329 11.69 3.40 -17.21
N TYR A 330 12.96 3.66 -17.53
CA TYR A 330 13.38 4.44 -18.70
C TYR A 330 13.36 3.58 -19.96
N ARG A 331 12.65 4.01 -21.00
CA ARG A 331 12.56 3.34 -22.30
C ARG A 331 13.73 3.77 -23.19
N THR A 332 14.35 2.82 -23.87
CA THR A 332 15.43 3.07 -24.85
C THR A 332 14.90 3.27 -26.27
N GLU A 333 13.65 2.91 -26.53
CA GLU A 333 13.03 2.90 -27.86
C GLU A 333 11.69 3.65 -27.83
N ARG A 334 11.31 4.24 -28.98
CA ARG A 334 10.06 4.99 -29.12
C ARG A 334 8.86 4.04 -29.05
N PRO A 335 7.78 4.41 -28.34
CA PRO A 335 6.56 3.61 -28.30
C PRO A 335 6.02 3.34 -29.71
N GLY A 336 5.70 2.08 -30.02
CA GLY A 336 5.11 1.68 -31.31
C GLY A 336 6.10 1.41 -32.45
N VAL A 337 7.41 1.59 -32.24
CA VAL A 337 8.43 1.17 -33.22
C VAL A 337 8.85 -0.27 -32.91
N VAL A 338 8.45 -1.22 -33.77
CA VAL A 338 8.93 -2.61 -33.70
C VAL A 338 10.36 -2.67 -34.24
N PRO A 339 11.32 -3.34 -33.57
CA PRO A 339 12.65 -3.55 -34.15
C PRO A 339 12.53 -4.35 -35.46
N GLU A 340 13.18 -3.89 -36.53
CA GLU A 340 13.35 -4.70 -37.75
C GLU A 340 14.16 -5.95 -37.39
N GLU A 341 13.52 -7.12 -37.37
CA GLU A 341 14.23 -8.39 -37.38
C GLU A 341 14.97 -8.57 -38.73
N PRO A 342 16.20 -9.11 -38.73
CA PRO A 342 16.92 -9.36 -39.97
C PRO A 342 16.18 -10.42 -40.80
N ALA A 343 15.84 -10.04 -42.03
CA ALA A 343 15.09 -10.84 -42.99
C ALA A 343 15.68 -12.25 -43.16
N VAL A 344 14.92 -13.27 -42.70
CA VAL A 344 15.11 -14.65 -43.14
C VAL A 344 14.14 -14.92 -44.28
N LEU A 345 14.76 -15.21 -45.42
CA LEU A 345 14.21 -15.53 -46.74
C LEU A 345 12.94 -16.40 -46.68
N ALA A 346 11.82 -15.82 -47.12
CA ALA A 346 10.60 -16.56 -47.42
C ALA A 346 10.79 -17.40 -48.69
N LEU A 347 10.52 -18.71 -48.59
CA LEU A 347 10.12 -19.53 -49.73
C LEU A 347 8.61 -19.72 -49.63
N ALA A 348 7.91 -18.97 -50.48
CA ALA A 348 6.48 -19.05 -50.69
C ALA A 348 6.09 -20.34 -51.44
N GLU A 349 4.90 -20.84 -51.15
CA GLU A 349 4.01 -21.40 -52.18
C GLU A 349 2.57 -20.90 -51.91
N PRO A 350 1.77 -20.68 -52.97
CA PRO A 350 0.67 -19.71 -52.97
C PRO A 350 -0.72 -20.35 -53.10
N GLY A 351 -1.75 -19.59 -52.70
CA GLY A 351 -3.10 -19.76 -53.24
C GLY A 351 -4.14 -20.31 -52.28
N ALA A 352 -4.81 -19.41 -51.55
CA ALA A 352 -6.22 -19.54 -51.19
C ALA A 352 -6.84 -18.21 -50.71
N GLU A 353 -6.47 -17.08 -51.32
CA GLU A 353 -7.24 -15.82 -51.20
C GLU A 353 -7.94 -15.55 -52.55
N SER A 354 -8.95 -16.36 -52.85
CA SER A 354 -9.91 -16.09 -53.94
C SER A 354 -11.20 -16.90 -53.77
N ALA A 355 -11.69 -17.08 -52.53
CA ALA A 355 -12.97 -17.73 -52.27
C ALA A 355 -13.78 -17.11 -51.14
N LEU A 356 -13.52 -15.84 -50.78
CA LEU A 356 -14.32 -15.10 -49.81
C LEU A 356 -14.90 -13.78 -50.37
N ILE A 357 -14.92 -13.64 -51.70
CA ILE A 357 -15.63 -12.57 -52.42
C ILE A 357 -16.44 -13.24 -53.54
N ALA A 358 -17.44 -14.06 -53.16
CA ALA A 358 -18.45 -14.60 -54.09
C ALA A 358 -19.70 -15.18 -53.37
N ALA A 359 -20.02 -14.76 -52.14
CA ALA A 359 -21.22 -15.27 -51.45
C ALA A 359 -21.88 -14.25 -50.51
N LEU A 360 -21.78 -12.96 -50.86
CA LEU A 360 -22.55 -11.88 -50.25
C LEU A 360 -23.11 -10.99 -51.36
N ASP A 361 -23.90 -11.58 -52.26
CA ASP A 361 -24.78 -10.84 -53.19
C ASP A 361 -25.89 -11.76 -53.72
N ASP A 362 -26.93 -11.96 -52.91
CA ASP A 362 -28.34 -12.17 -53.31
C ASP A 362 -29.11 -12.33 -51.98
N THR A 363 -29.78 -11.30 -51.46
CA THR A 363 -31.06 -10.86 -52.00
C THR A 363 -31.37 -9.45 -51.49
N GLN A 364 -31.45 -8.49 -52.40
CA GLN A 364 -32.08 -7.18 -52.18
C GLN A 364 -33.58 -7.25 -52.52
N ALA A 365 -34.41 -6.94 -51.51
CA ALA A 365 -35.57 -6.00 -51.54
C ALA A 365 -36.75 -6.26 -52.54
N PRO A 366 -37.88 -5.51 -52.50
CA PRO A 366 -38.25 -4.42 -51.57
C PRO A 366 -39.70 -4.52 -51.00
N MET A 367 -40.02 -3.72 -49.98
CA MET A 367 -41.24 -2.91 -49.95
C MET A 367 -41.14 -1.79 -48.88
N GLN A 368 -41.40 -0.57 -49.36
CA GLN A 368 -41.36 0.78 -48.75
C GLN A 368 -42.53 1.06 -47.78
N GLU A 369 -42.32 1.87 -46.72
CA GLU A 369 -42.76 3.29 -46.47
C GLU A 369 -44.30 3.50 -46.44
N ASP A 370 -44.97 4.28 -45.58
CA ASP A 370 -44.73 5.53 -44.83
C ASP A 370 -45.62 5.53 -43.53
N VAL A 371 -45.25 6.00 -42.33
CA VAL A 371 -45.00 7.36 -41.75
C VAL A 371 -46.26 8.22 -41.44
N ALA A 372 -46.34 8.68 -40.16
CA ALA A 372 -46.92 9.94 -39.58
C ALA A 372 -47.84 9.68 -38.34
N GLU A 373 -47.43 10.03 -37.09
CA GLU A 373 -47.62 11.32 -36.35
C GLU A 373 -49.10 11.60 -35.95
N VAL A 374 -49.55 12.14 -34.80
CA VAL A 374 -49.01 12.83 -33.60
C VAL A 374 -50.13 12.92 -32.53
N ALA A 375 -49.74 12.77 -31.25
CA ALA A 375 -50.14 13.39 -29.97
C ALA A 375 -51.59 13.65 -29.44
N LEU A 376 -51.62 13.67 -28.07
CA LEU A 376 -52.35 14.53 -27.09
C LEU A 376 -53.41 13.87 -26.17
N GLU A 377 -53.13 13.95 -24.85
CA GLU A 377 -54.08 13.95 -23.70
C GLU A 377 -54.95 15.24 -23.69
N PRO A 378 -56.09 15.43 -22.93
CA PRO A 378 -56.29 15.01 -21.52
C PRO A 378 -57.76 14.78 -20.96
N ALA A 379 -57.82 14.34 -19.69
CA ALA A 379 -58.73 14.71 -18.58
C ALA A 379 -60.24 14.32 -18.44
N LEU A 380 -60.63 14.06 -17.16
CA LEU A 380 -61.89 14.30 -16.40
C LEU A 380 -62.84 13.12 -16.02
N GLU A 381 -62.97 12.87 -14.70
CA GLU A 381 -64.19 12.36 -13.98
C GLU A 381 -65.19 13.54 -13.72
N PRO A 382 -66.38 13.49 -13.00
CA PRO A 382 -67.00 12.46 -12.10
C PRO A 382 -68.58 12.39 -12.07
N ALA A 383 -69.14 11.76 -11.00
CA ALA A 383 -70.50 11.88 -10.36
C ALA A 383 -71.49 10.70 -10.55
N VAL A 384 -71.87 9.91 -9.52
CA VAL A 384 -72.84 10.08 -8.38
C VAL A 384 -74.34 9.91 -8.73
N ALA A 385 -74.94 8.85 -8.14
CA ALA A 385 -76.32 8.64 -7.62
C ALA A 385 -77.60 9.08 -8.38
N SER A 386 -78.49 8.10 -8.62
CA SER A 386 -79.97 8.07 -8.44
C SER A 386 -80.48 6.86 -9.22
N ASP A 387 -81.26 5.91 -8.69
CA ASP A 387 -82.65 6.10 -8.29
C ASP A 387 -83.10 4.91 -7.40
N ALA A 388 -83.15 5.15 -6.09
CA ALA A 388 -83.80 4.32 -5.08
C ALA A 388 -85.21 4.86 -4.77
N GLY A 389 -85.90 5.46 -5.74
CA GLY A 389 -87.08 6.31 -5.53
C GLY A 389 -88.41 5.85 -6.12
N LEU A 390 -88.51 4.70 -6.80
CA LEU A 390 -89.71 4.35 -7.58
C LEU A 390 -90.46 3.06 -7.18
N ALA A 391 -90.12 2.39 -6.07
CA ALA A 391 -90.85 1.20 -5.60
C ALA A 391 -91.42 1.29 -4.15
N GLU A 392 -91.09 2.35 -3.40
CA GLU A 392 -91.57 2.57 -2.02
C GLU A 392 -92.72 3.61 -1.94
N THR A 393 -92.89 4.39 -3.01
CA THR A 393 -93.98 5.37 -3.21
C THR A 393 -95.30 4.73 -3.66
N GLU A 394 -95.28 3.66 -4.47
CA GLU A 394 -96.52 2.93 -4.86
C GLU A 394 -97.09 2.04 -3.74
N ARG A 395 -96.24 1.51 -2.87
CA ARG A 395 -96.63 0.62 -1.76
C ARG A 395 -97.30 1.38 -0.59
N THR A 396 -96.97 2.67 -0.44
CA THR A 396 -97.50 3.52 0.65
C THR A 396 -98.86 4.13 0.29
N ALA A 397 -99.14 4.34 -1.00
CA ALA A 397 -100.45 4.82 -1.50
C ALA A 397 -101.58 3.77 -1.36
N LEU A 398 -101.29 2.49 -1.64
CA LEU A 398 -102.28 1.40 -1.53
C LEU A 398 -102.68 1.06 -0.09
N LEU A 399 -101.82 1.33 0.90
CA LEU A 399 -102.13 1.08 2.31
C LEU A 399 -103.02 2.18 2.93
N GLN A 400 -102.94 3.42 2.46
CA GLN A 400 -103.83 4.52 2.89
C GLN A 400 -105.26 4.38 2.33
N GLU A 401 -105.43 3.82 1.14
CA GLU A 401 -106.75 3.59 0.53
C GLU A 401 -107.52 2.46 1.24
N LEU A 402 -106.81 1.45 1.76
CA LEU A 402 -107.39 0.30 2.45
C LEU A 402 -107.87 0.61 3.89
N GLU A 403 -107.28 1.61 4.54
CA GLU A 403 -107.69 2.12 5.86
C GLU A 403 -108.98 2.96 5.77
N SER A 404 -109.14 3.75 4.69
CA SER A 404 -110.33 4.59 4.43
C SER A 404 -111.60 3.76 4.22
N VAL A 405 -111.51 2.66 3.46
CA VAL A 405 -112.65 1.78 3.18
C VAL A 405 -113.13 1.03 4.43
N ARG A 406 -112.23 0.69 5.37
CA ARG A 406 -112.59 0.04 6.63
C ARG A 406 -113.36 0.99 7.56
N SER A 407 -112.93 2.25 7.66
CA SER A 407 -113.61 3.26 8.48
C SER A 407 -115.04 3.57 8.01
N GLN A 408 -115.30 3.56 6.70
CA GLN A 408 -116.63 3.84 6.15
C GLN A 408 -117.63 2.70 6.41
N ARG A 409 -117.17 1.45 6.38
CA ARG A 409 -118.03 0.28 6.59
C ARG A 409 -118.49 0.17 8.05
N ASP A 410 -117.60 0.43 8.99
CA ASP A 410 -117.91 0.28 10.42
C ASP A 410 -118.90 1.37 10.90
N ALA A 411 -118.95 2.52 10.22
CA ALA A 411 -119.98 3.54 10.43
C ALA A 411 -121.39 3.11 9.93
N ALA A 412 -121.47 2.40 8.80
CA ALA A 412 -122.76 1.96 8.24
C ALA A 412 -123.44 0.85 9.08
N ILE A 413 -122.66 0.05 9.80
CA ILE A 413 -123.18 -0.99 10.69
C ILE A 413 -123.82 -0.37 11.94
N ALA A 414 -123.27 0.72 12.47
CA ALA A 414 -123.81 1.40 13.65
C ALA A 414 -125.16 2.11 13.37
N GLU A 415 -125.40 2.57 12.13
CA GLU A 415 -126.65 3.26 11.77
C GLU A 415 -127.85 2.30 11.70
N ALA A 416 -127.66 1.10 11.12
CA ALA A 416 -128.72 0.11 10.95
C ALA A 416 -129.22 -0.49 12.28
N GLU A 417 -128.37 -0.58 13.30
CA GLU A 417 -128.75 -1.06 14.64
C GLU A 417 -129.71 -0.09 15.35
N THR A 418 -129.71 1.18 14.98
CA THR A 418 -130.66 2.19 15.50
C THR A 418 -132.08 2.00 14.95
N GLU A 419 -132.23 1.43 13.75
CA GLU A 419 -133.50 1.27 13.05
C GLU A 419 -134.33 0.06 13.55
N ILE A 420 -133.66 -0.93 14.17
CA ILE A 420 -134.31 -2.02 14.91
C ILE A 420 -135.21 -1.47 16.03
N ALA A 421 -134.82 -0.41 16.74
CA ALA A 421 -135.47 -0.05 18.00
C ALA A 421 -136.79 0.73 17.86
N GLU A 422 -137.09 1.27 16.67
CA GLU A 422 -138.24 2.16 16.46
C GLU A 422 -139.48 1.43 15.92
N ARG A 423 -139.28 0.36 15.16
CA ARG A 423 -140.37 -0.39 14.51
C ARG A 423 -141.11 -1.31 15.49
N ASP A 424 -140.40 -1.84 16.47
CA ASP A 424 -140.96 -2.64 17.57
C ASP A 424 -141.89 -1.83 18.49
N ARG A 425 -141.77 -0.48 18.51
CA ARG A 425 -142.70 0.37 19.29
C ARG A 425 -144.03 0.64 18.61
N ARG A 426 -144.15 0.51 17.28
CA ARG A 426 -145.38 0.89 16.55
C ARG A 426 -146.45 -0.20 16.51
N HIS A 427 -146.08 -1.49 16.59
CA HIS A 427 -147.08 -2.57 16.51
C HIS A 427 -147.68 -3.00 17.84
N ALA A 428 -147.12 -2.56 18.97
CA ALA A 428 -147.65 -2.83 20.31
C ALA A 428 -148.87 -1.96 20.70
N ALA A 429 -149.30 -0.99 19.86
CA ALA A 429 -150.25 0.06 20.25
C ALA A 429 -151.70 -0.08 19.73
N THR A 430 -152.05 -1.09 18.93
CA THR A 430 -153.43 -1.25 18.41
C THR A 430 -154.11 -2.50 18.96
N LEU A 431 -154.25 -2.42 20.28
CA LEU A 431 -155.05 -3.22 21.21
C LEU A 431 -156.57 -3.07 21.00
N SER A 432 -157.30 -4.02 21.59
CA SER A 432 -158.52 -3.78 22.38
C SER A 432 -159.83 -3.49 21.62
N GLN A 433 -160.78 -4.44 21.58
CA GLN A 433 -161.89 -4.59 22.56
C GLN A 433 -162.98 -5.55 22.07
N GLY A 434 -163.55 -6.33 23.00
CA GLY A 434 -164.96 -6.80 23.04
C GLY A 434 -165.45 -7.67 21.90
N GLU A 435 -165.42 -9.01 21.98
CA GLU A 435 -166.36 -9.90 22.71
C GLU A 435 -167.68 -10.17 21.96
N GLY A 436 -167.80 -11.43 21.49
CA GLY A 436 -168.88 -11.98 20.62
C GLY A 436 -168.37 -12.14 19.19
N ASP A 437 -167.80 -13.25 18.70
CA ASP A 437 -168.22 -14.64 18.84
C ASP A 437 -167.00 -15.59 18.77
N ARG A 438 -166.31 -15.78 19.90
CA ARG A 438 -164.95 -16.34 20.02
C ARG A 438 -164.69 -17.73 19.40
N ALA A 439 -165.69 -18.48 18.94
CA ALA A 439 -165.50 -19.74 18.23
C ALA A 439 -165.27 -19.57 16.71
N ALA A 440 -165.68 -18.43 16.12
CA ALA A 440 -165.43 -18.14 14.71
C ALA A 440 -163.99 -17.64 14.45
N ALA A 441 -163.33 -17.09 15.48
CA ALA A 441 -161.94 -16.66 15.39
C ALA A 441 -160.98 -17.84 15.16
N ASP A 442 -161.27 -19.00 15.76
CA ASP A 442 -160.43 -20.20 15.64
C ASP A 442 -160.39 -20.74 14.21
N ALA A 443 -161.50 -20.68 13.46
CA ALA A 443 -161.52 -21.07 12.06
C ALA A 443 -160.69 -20.12 11.16
N ARG A 444 -160.71 -18.81 11.46
CA ARG A 444 -159.94 -17.79 10.71
C ARG A 444 -158.44 -17.87 10.99
N LEU A 445 -158.04 -18.04 12.25
CA LEU A 445 -156.64 -18.22 12.65
C LEU A 445 -156.04 -19.51 12.06
N GLN A 446 -156.82 -20.57 11.95
CA GLN A 446 -156.36 -21.83 11.35
C GLN A 446 -156.18 -21.70 9.82
N GLN A 447 -157.04 -20.92 9.14
CA GLN A 447 -156.90 -20.62 7.72
C GLN A 447 -155.71 -19.69 7.43
N GLU A 448 -155.48 -18.67 8.26
CA GLU A 448 -154.29 -17.82 8.19
C GLU A 448 -153.01 -18.58 8.51
N ARG A 449 -153.03 -19.51 9.46
CA ARG A 449 -151.88 -20.37 9.76
C ARG A 449 -151.52 -21.27 8.57
N ILE A 450 -152.50 -21.81 7.85
CA ILE A 450 -152.25 -22.60 6.62
C ILE A 450 -151.71 -21.70 5.51
N ALA A 451 -152.23 -20.48 5.34
CA ALA A 451 -151.74 -19.51 4.35
C ALA A 451 -150.30 -19.04 4.66
N LEU A 452 -149.99 -18.74 5.93
CA LEU A 452 -148.63 -18.41 6.39
C LEU A 452 -147.68 -19.60 6.27
N GLN A 453 -148.14 -20.84 6.52
CA GLN A 453 -147.33 -22.03 6.27
C GLN A 453 -147.04 -22.25 4.78
N GLN A 454 -148.01 -21.94 3.90
CA GLN A 454 -147.80 -21.97 2.44
C GLN A 454 -146.83 -20.87 1.98
N GLN A 455 -146.94 -19.65 2.51
CA GLN A 455 -145.97 -18.59 2.21
C GLN A 455 -144.57 -18.91 2.75
N LEU A 456 -144.45 -19.48 3.96
CA LEU A 456 -143.17 -19.91 4.53
C LEU A 456 -142.54 -21.07 3.72
N ALA A 457 -143.36 -21.97 3.16
CA ALA A 457 -142.89 -23.04 2.28
C ALA A 457 -142.37 -22.50 0.95
N VAL A 458 -143.01 -21.47 0.37
CA VAL A 458 -142.53 -20.79 -0.84
C VAL A 458 -141.22 -20.05 -0.56
N VAL A 459 -141.12 -19.32 0.55
CA VAL A 459 -139.87 -18.60 0.93
C VAL A 459 -138.74 -19.58 1.25
N ARG A 460 -139.01 -20.72 1.90
CA ARG A 460 -138.01 -21.78 2.10
C ARG A 460 -137.59 -22.42 0.78
N GLY A 461 -138.53 -22.72 -0.12
CA GLY A 461 -138.23 -23.24 -1.45
C GLY A 461 -137.40 -22.27 -2.29
N GLN A 462 -137.68 -20.96 -2.20
CA GLN A 462 -136.89 -19.91 -2.86
C GLN A 462 -135.49 -19.77 -2.25
N ARG A 463 -135.36 -19.80 -0.91
CA ARG A 463 -134.06 -19.80 -0.23
C ARG A 463 -133.22 -21.02 -0.59
N ASP A 464 -133.83 -22.20 -0.58
CA ASP A 464 -133.13 -23.46 -0.86
C ASP A 464 -132.76 -23.55 -2.36
N ALA A 465 -133.56 -22.97 -3.27
CA ALA A 465 -133.21 -22.82 -4.68
C ALA A 465 -132.06 -21.83 -4.90
N VAL A 466 -132.05 -20.67 -4.22
CA VAL A 466 -130.94 -19.70 -4.29
C VAL A 466 -129.67 -20.28 -3.66
N ALA A 467 -129.77 -21.04 -2.57
CA ALA A 467 -128.64 -21.72 -1.95
C ALA A 467 -128.07 -22.82 -2.87
N ALA A 468 -128.92 -23.59 -3.55
CA ALA A 468 -128.50 -24.60 -4.53
C ALA A 468 -127.83 -23.97 -5.77
N ASP A 469 -128.36 -22.87 -6.29
CA ASP A 469 -127.77 -22.16 -7.44
C ASP A 469 -126.44 -21.49 -7.05
N SER A 470 -126.35 -20.92 -5.86
CA SER A 470 -125.11 -20.36 -5.30
C SER A 470 -124.04 -21.45 -5.09
N GLN A 471 -124.42 -22.63 -4.59
CA GLN A 471 -123.50 -23.77 -4.45
C GLN A 471 -123.05 -24.32 -5.79
N MET A 472 -123.94 -24.37 -6.80
CA MET A 472 -123.61 -24.80 -8.15
C MET A 472 -122.67 -23.82 -8.85
N GLN A 473 -122.91 -22.50 -8.73
CA GLN A 473 -122.03 -21.47 -9.27
C GLN A 473 -120.67 -21.45 -8.57
N ALA A 474 -120.63 -21.59 -7.24
CA ALA A 474 -119.39 -21.72 -6.48
C ALA A 474 -118.59 -22.97 -6.88
N ALA A 475 -119.26 -24.12 -7.04
CA ALA A 475 -118.61 -25.35 -7.51
C ALA A 475 -118.07 -25.22 -8.94
N LYS A 476 -118.81 -24.55 -9.84
CA LYS A 476 -118.37 -24.28 -11.22
C LYS A 476 -117.14 -23.38 -11.26
N LEU A 477 -117.15 -22.24 -10.56
CA LEU A 477 -116.01 -21.32 -10.47
C LEU A 477 -114.79 -22.00 -9.83
N THR A 478 -114.99 -22.85 -8.83
CA THR A 478 -113.89 -23.60 -8.20
C THR A 478 -113.29 -24.63 -9.17
N ALA A 479 -114.13 -25.32 -9.94
CA ALA A 479 -113.70 -26.27 -10.96
C ALA A 479 -112.95 -25.58 -12.12
N GLU A 480 -113.45 -24.44 -12.60
CA GLU A 480 -112.82 -23.63 -13.65
C GLU A 480 -111.47 -23.07 -13.18
N ARG A 481 -111.38 -22.56 -11.94
CA ARG A 481 -110.12 -22.08 -11.36
C ARG A 481 -109.12 -23.22 -11.14
N ALA A 482 -109.58 -24.39 -10.70
CA ALA A 482 -108.74 -25.59 -10.58
C ALA A 482 -108.28 -26.13 -11.94
N ALA A 483 -109.06 -25.97 -13.01
CA ALA A 483 -108.66 -26.31 -14.37
C ALA A 483 -107.64 -25.29 -14.92
N ALA A 484 -107.84 -24.00 -14.68
CA ALA A 484 -106.92 -22.94 -15.09
C ALA A 484 -105.55 -23.07 -14.38
N LEU A 485 -105.54 -23.36 -13.07
CA LEU A 485 -104.29 -23.59 -12.32
C LEU A 485 -103.56 -24.84 -12.78
N ARG A 486 -104.27 -25.93 -13.13
CA ARG A 486 -103.65 -27.13 -13.74
C ARG A 486 -103.06 -26.84 -15.12
N ALA A 487 -103.74 -26.04 -15.94
CA ALA A 487 -103.23 -25.63 -17.24
C ALA A 487 -101.99 -24.70 -17.12
N ALA A 488 -101.98 -23.79 -16.14
CA ALA A 488 -100.83 -22.96 -15.84
C ALA A 488 -99.64 -23.78 -15.30
N GLY A 489 -99.90 -24.74 -14.40
CA GLY A 489 -98.88 -25.67 -13.92
C GLY A 489 -98.26 -26.50 -15.05
N ALA A 490 -99.09 -27.04 -15.96
CA ALA A 490 -98.61 -27.78 -17.12
C ALA A 490 -97.75 -26.92 -18.08
N ARG A 491 -98.09 -25.63 -18.26
CA ARG A 491 -97.26 -24.71 -19.07
C ARG A 491 -95.92 -24.42 -18.40
N LEU A 492 -95.91 -24.17 -17.09
CA LEU A 492 -94.66 -23.94 -16.35
C LEU A 492 -93.77 -25.18 -16.32
N ASP A 493 -94.34 -26.38 -16.22
CA ASP A 493 -93.60 -27.64 -16.32
C ASP A 493 -93.02 -27.84 -17.73
N GLN A 494 -93.77 -27.46 -18.77
CA GLN A 494 -93.29 -27.51 -20.15
C GLN A 494 -92.14 -26.51 -20.40
N GLU A 495 -92.26 -25.28 -19.90
CA GLU A 495 -91.20 -24.27 -19.97
C GLU A 495 -89.96 -24.69 -19.18
N ARG A 496 -90.15 -25.22 -17.97
CA ARG A 496 -89.04 -25.77 -17.16
C ARG A 496 -88.33 -26.91 -17.88
N THR A 497 -89.08 -27.80 -18.52
CA THR A 497 -88.50 -28.92 -19.28
C THR A 497 -87.73 -28.39 -20.50
N ALA A 498 -88.27 -27.39 -21.21
CA ALA A 498 -87.58 -26.76 -22.33
C ALA A 498 -86.28 -26.05 -21.89
N LEU A 499 -86.30 -25.32 -20.78
CA LEU A 499 -85.11 -24.70 -20.20
C LEU A 499 -84.08 -25.72 -19.72
N GLN A 500 -84.51 -26.85 -19.14
CA GLN A 500 -83.61 -27.93 -18.75
C GLN A 500 -82.96 -28.59 -19.97
N GLN A 501 -83.69 -28.75 -21.08
CA GLN A 501 -83.13 -29.23 -22.35
C GLN A 501 -82.13 -28.23 -22.93
N GLN A 502 -82.45 -26.94 -22.93
CA GLN A 502 -81.51 -25.89 -23.38
C GLN A 502 -80.23 -25.86 -22.53
N LEU A 503 -80.36 -25.97 -21.20
CA LEU A 503 -79.21 -26.03 -20.30
C LEU A 503 -78.36 -27.29 -20.52
N ALA A 504 -78.98 -28.43 -20.83
CA ALA A 504 -78.26 -29.65 -21.17
C ALA A 504 -77.45 -29.50 -22.46
N VAL A 505 -78.01 -28.85 -23.49
CA VAL A 505 -77.29 -28.55 -24.75
C VAL A 505 -76.11 -27.61 -24.49
N VAL A 506 -76.29 -26.53 -23.73
CA VAL A 506 -75.20 -25.59 -23.40
C VAL A 506 -74.10 -26.28 -22.59
N ARG A 507 -74.47 -27.15 -21.64
CA ARG A 507 -73.48 -27.96 -20.88
C ARG A 507 -72.72 -28.91 -21.80
N ALA A 508 -73.40 -29.61 -22.69
CA ALA A 508 -72.76 -30.51 -23.65
C ALA A 508 -71.79 -29.76 -24.58
N GLN A 509 -72.19 -28.59 -25.09
CA GLN A 509 -71.32 -27.72 -25.90
C GLN A 509 -70.09 -27.25 -25.11
N ARG A 510 -70.28 -26.82 -23.85
CA ARG A 510 -69.15 -26.43 -22.99
C ARG A 510 -68.19 -27.58 -22.74
N HIS A 511 -68.70 -28.80 -22.51
CA HIS A 511 -67.86 -29.99 -22.33
C HIS A 511 -67.11 -30.36 -23.61
N ALA A 512 -67.74 -30.24 -24.78
CA ALA A 512 -67.07 -30.48 -26.06
C ALA A 512 -65.93 -29.49 -26.31
N VAL A 513 -66.17 -28.19 -26.10
CA VAL A 513 -65.13 -27.14 -26.24
C VAL A 513 -64.01 -27.32 -25.22
N ALA A 514 -64.33 -27.71 -23.98
CA ALA A 514 -63.31 -27.99 -22.96
C ALA A 514 -62.45 -29.21 -23.34
N ALA A 515 -63.05 -30.29 -23.84
CA ALA A 515 -62.32 -31.48 -24.27
C ALA A 515 -61.43 -31.20 -25.49
N GLU A 516 -61.91 -30.39 -26.44
CA GLU A 516 -61.14 -29.96 -27.61
C GLU A 516 -59.97 -29.05 -27.22
N ALA A 517 -60.18 -28.13 -26.26
CA ALA A 517 -59.11 -27.31 -25.70
C ALA A 517 -58.06 -28.15 -24.94
N GLU A 518 -58.47 -29.15 -24.16
CA GLU A 518 -57.55 -30.06 -23.47
C GLU A 518 -56.69 -30.87 -24.46
N LEU A 519 -57.29 -31.36 -25.56
CA LEU A 519 -56.56 -32.05 -26.61
C LEU A 519 -55.55 -31.14 -27.32
N GLN A 520 -55.94 -29.89 -27.60
CA GLN A 520 -55.08 -28.89 -28.23
C GLN A 520 -53.89 -28.52 -27.32
N ILE A 521 -54.13 -28.36 -26.02
CA ILE A 521 -53.11 -28.08 -25.02
C ILE A 521 -52.15 -29.26 -24.87
N ALA A 522 -52.66 -30.50 -24.86
CA ALA A 522 -51.82 -31.70 -24.81
C ALA A 522 -50.92 -31.81 -26.03
N LYS A 523 -51.45 -31.55 -27.23
CA LYS A 523 -50.70 -31.57 -28.49
C LYS A 523 -49.61 -30.50 -28.55
N LEU A 524 -49.93 -29.25 -28.16
CA LEU A 524 -48.95 -28.17 -28.05
C LEU A 524 -47.88 -28.46 -26.99
N GLY A 525 -48.26 -29.12 -25.90
CA GLY A 525 -47.33 -29.59 -24.87
C GLY A 525 -46.33 -30.63 -25.40
N GLU A 526 -46.80 -31.58 -26.20
CA GLU A 526 -45.96 -32.62 -26.81
C GLU A 526 -45.03 -32.06 -27.89
N GLU A 527 -45.52 -31.16 -28.75
CA GLU A 527 -44.73 -30.46 -29.76
C GLU A 527 -43.66 -29.57 -29.11
N ARG A 528 -44.00 -28.83 -28.05
CA ARG A 528 -43.03 -28.04 -27.27
C ARG A 528 -42.00 -28.92 -26.56
N ALA A 529 -42.42 -30.05 -26.00
CA ALA A 529 -41.51 -31.01 -25.37
C ALA A 529 -40.59 -31.70 -26.39
N ALA A 530 -41.05 -31.94 -27.61
CA ALA A 530 -40.22 -32.44 -28.71
C ALA A 530 -39.22 -31.38 -29.19
N ALA A 531 -39.66 -30.12 -29.36
CA ALA A 531 -38.80 -29.01 -29.73
C ALA A 531 -37.72 -28.73 -28.68
N LEU A 532 -38.06 -28.76 -27.38
CA LEU A 532 -37.09 -28.60 -26.29
C LEU A 532 -36.10 -29.75 -26.22
N ARG A 533 -36.52 -31.00 -26.45
CA ARG A 533 -35.59 -32.14 -26.55
C ARG A 533 -34.64 -32.01 -27.73
N ALA A 534 -35.13 -31.56 -28.89
CA ALA A 534 -34.31 -31.33 -30.08
C ALA A 534 -33.32 -30.16 -29.87
N ALA A 535 -33.74 -29.09 -29.20
CA ALA A 535 -32.87 -27.98 -28.83
C ALA A 535 -31.80 -28.41 -27.80
N GLY A 536 -32.18 -29.20 -26.79
CA GLY A 536 -31.24 -29.79 -25.83
C GLY A 536 -30.18 -30.66 -26.50
N ALA A 537 -30.59 -31.53 -27.44
CA ALA A 537 -29.66 -32.37 -28.19
C ALA A 537 -28.68 -31.54 -29.05
N ARG A 538 -29.11 -30.43 -29.66
CA ARG A 538 -28.22 -29.52 -30.41
C ARG A 538 -27.22 -28.83 -29.48
N LEU A 539 -27.69 -28.32 -28.33
CA LEU A 539 -26.82 -27.69 -27.34
C LEU A 539 -25.81 -28.67 -26.76
N ASP A 540 -26.19 -29.92 -26.53
CA ASP A 540 -25.27 -30.97 -26.08
C ASP A 540 -24.24 -31.31 -27.17
N GLN A 541 -24.64 -31.31 -28.44
CA GLN A 541 -23.74 -31.54 -29.57
C GLN A 541 -22.74 -30.37 -29.74
N GLU A 542 -23.19 -29.13 -29.66
CA GLU A 542 -22.35 -27.93 -29.69
C GLU A 542 -21.40 -27.88 -28.49
N ARG A 543 -21.90 -28.17 -27.29
CA ARG A 543 -21.08 -28.29 -26.08
C ARG A 543 -20.01 -29.36 -26.24
N THR A 544 -20.34 -30.51 -26.81
CA THR A 544 -19.37 -31.59 -27.05
C THR A 544 -18.31 -31.17 -28.07
N ALA A 545 -18.70 -30.50 -29.15
CA ALA A 545 -17.79 -29.97 -30.16
C ALA A 545 -16.84 -28.90 -29.58
N LEU A 546 -17.37 -27.97 -28.77
CA LEU A 546 -16.58 -26.96 -28.06
C LEU A 546 -15.64 -27.58 -27.04
N GLN A 547 -16.06 -28.62 -26.32
CA GLN A 547 -15.20 -29.37 -25.40
C GLN A 547 -14.06 -30.08 -26.13
N GLN A 548 -14.31 -30.63 -27.32
CA GLN A 548 -13.26 -31.22 -28.17
C GLN A 548 -12.28 -30.16 -28.68
N GLN A 549 -12.78 -29.03 -29.18
CA GLN A 549 -11.92 -27.91 -29.60
C GLN A 549 -11.07 -27.37 -28.44
N LEU A 550 -11.68 -27.20 -27.25
CA LEU A 550 -10.98 -26.76 -26.06
C LEU A 550 -9.91 -27.78 -25.61
N ALA A 551 -10.16 -29.08 -25.76
CA ALA A 551 -9.17 -30.12 -25.46
C ALA A 551 -7.97 -30.07 -26.41
N VAL A 552 -8.20 -29.82 -27.71
CA VAL A 552 -7.12 -29.63 -28.70
C VAL A 552 -6.29 -28.39 -28.39
N VAL A 553 -6.94 -27.25 -28.12
CA VAL A 553 -6.25 -26.00 -27.77
C VAL A 553 -5.49 -26.13 -26.45
N ARG A 554 -6.04 -26.84 -25.46
CA ARG A 554 -5.31 -27.16 -24.22
C ARG A 554 -4.09 -28.03 -24.48
N GLY A 555 -4.20 -29.07 -25.31
CA GLY A 555 -3.05 -29.91 -25.68
C GLY A 555 -1.95 -29.13 -26.43
N GLN A 556 -2.33 -28.22 -27.32
CA GLN A 556 -1.38 -27.34 -28.02
C GLN A 556 -0.71 -26.36 -27.05
N ARG A 557 -1.48 -25.73 -26.17
CA ARG A 557 -0.94 -24.84 -25.13
C ARG A 557 -0.02 -25.59 -24.18
N ASP A 558 -0.40 -26.79 -23.74
CA ASP A 558 0.36 -27.56 -22.76
C ASP A 558 1.67 -28.10 -23.39
N SER A 559 1.68 -28.45 -24.68
CA SER A 559 2.90 -28.82 -25.41
C SER A 559 3.83 -27.64 -25.65
N VAL A 560 3.32 -26.49 -26.10
CA VAL A 560 4.11 -25.25 -26.25
C VAL A 560 4.65 -24.77 -24.90
N SER A 561 3.85 -24.87 -23.83
CA SER A 561 4.27 -24.55 -22.47
C SER A 561 5.37 -25.50 -21.97
N ALA A 562 5.25 -26.81 -22.23
CA ALA A 562 6.28 -27.79 -21.86
C ALA A 562 7.60 -27.56 -22.64
N GLU A 563 7.52 -27.21 -23.92
CA GLU A 563 8.69 -26.89 -24.74
C GLU A 563 9.37 -25.59 -24.30
N ALA A 564 8.58 -24.54 -24.04
CA ALA A 564 9.05 -23.27 -23.50
C ALA A 564 9.64 -23.43 -22.09
N GLN A 565 9.03 -24.25 -21.22
CA GLN A 565 9.56 -24.56 -19.89
C GLN A 565 10.87 -25.36 -19.98
N GLY A 566 11.01 -26.28 -20.94
CA GLY A 566 12.26 -27.01 -21.18
C GLY A 566 13.39 -26.11 -21.68
N GLN A 567 13.09 -25.17 -22.58
CA GLN A 567 14.07 -24.19 -23.06
C GLN A 567 14.44 -23.17 -21.97
N LEU A 568 13.46 -22.68 -21.20
CA LEU A 568 13.68 -21.76 -20.10
C LEU A 568 14.48 -22.44 -18.97
N ALA A 569 14.22 -23.72 -18.67
CA ALA A 569 15.00 -24.49 -17.70
C ALA A 569 16.47 -24.60 -18.15
N LYS A 570 16.73 -24.97 -19.41
CA LYS A 570 18.10 -25.01 -19.97
C LYS A 570 18.81 -23.65 -19.90
N LEU A 571 18.17 -22.58 -20.33
CA LEU A 571 18.74 -21.23 -20.28
C LEU A 571 18.93 -20.74 -18.84
N SER A 572 18.04 -21.13 -17.92
CA SER A 572 18.17 -20.81 -16.50
C SER A 572 19.32 -21.57 -15.85
N ASP A 573 19.55 -22.83 -16.23
CA ASP A 573 20.64 -23.66 -15.72
C ASP A 573 22.00 -23.22 -16.27
N GLU A 574 22.07 -22.84 -17.55
CA GLU A 574 23.25 -22.26 -18.17
C GLU A 574 23.59 -20.90 -17.56
N ARG A 575 22.59 -20.01 -17.39
CA ARG A 575 22.78 -18.72 -16.72
C ARG A 575 23.14 -18.90 -15.24
N ALA A 576 22.54 -19.85 -14.54
CA ALA A 576 22.90 -20.17 -13.16
C ALA A 576 24.30 -20.78 -13.06
N ALA A 577 24.75 -21.57 -14.04
CA ALA A 577 26.11 -22.07 -14.10
C ALA A 577 27.13 -20.94 -14.32
N VAL A 578 26.87 -20.01 -15.25
CA VAL A 578 27.73 -18.84 -15.48
C VAL A 578 27.76 -17.92 -14.27
N LEU A 579 26.61 -17.65 -13.64
CA LEU A 579 26.54 -16.82 -12.43
C LEU A 579 27.18 -17.49 -11.21
N ARG A 580 27.06 -18.82 -11.06
CA ARG A 580 27.77 -19.58 -10.01
C ARG A 580 29.29 -19.56 -10.25
N ALA A 581 29.74 -19.69 -11.49
CA ALA A 581 31.17 -19.61 -11.83
C ALA A 581 31.73 -18.20 -11.62
N ALA A 582 30.99 -17.16 -12.01
CA ALA A 582 31.36 -15.77 -11.76
C ALA A 582 31.35 -15.43 -10.26
N GLY A 583 30.33 -15.89 -9.53
CA GLY A 583 30.22 -15.73 -8.08
C GLY A 583 31.36 -16.43 -7.34
N ALA A 584 31.67 -17.69 -7.69
CA ALA A 584 32.79 -18.43 -7.11
C ALA A 584 34.14 -17.75 -7.39
N ARG A 585 34.33 -17.19 -8.60
CA ARG A 585 35.54 -16.43 -8.94
C ARG A 585 35.66 -15.14 -8.14
N LEU A 586 34.57 -14.38 -8.02
CA LEU A 586 34.53 -13.15 -7.21
C LEU A 586 34.71 -13.44 -5.72
N ASP A 587 34.13 -14.52 -5.20
CA ASP A 587 34.35 -14.95 -3.82
C ASP A 587 35.80 -15.40 -3.60
N GLN A 588 36.41 -16.10 -4.56
CA GLN A 588 37.82 -16.48 -4.51
C GLN A 588 38.75 -15.26 -4.54
N GLU A 589 38.48 -14.28 -5.42
CA GLU A 589 39.22 -13.01 -5.50
C GLU A 589 39.04 -12.19 -4.22
N ARG A 590 37.81 -12.12 -3.67
CA ARG A 590 37.52 -11.44 -2.40
C ARG A 590 38.23 -12.11 -1.23
N THR A 591 38.21 -13.44 -1.15
CA THR A 591 38.89 -14.18 -0.08
C THR A 591 40.41 -14.03 -0.19
N ALA A 592 40.97 -14.05 -1.40
CA ALA A 592 42.40 -13.80 -1.62
C ALA A 592 42.79 -12.37 -1.19
N LEU A 593 42.01 -11.36 -1.58
CA LEU A 593 42.22 -9.96 -1.16
C LEU A 593 42.06 -9.79 0.36
N GLN A 594 41.08 -10.44 0.98
CA GLN A 594 40.88 -10.40 2.43
C GLN A 594 42.04 -11.08 3.18
N GLN A 595 42.56 -12.19 2.66
CA GLN A 595 43.74 -12.85 3.22
C GLN A 595 45.00 -11.98 3.07
N GLN A 596 45.21 -11.36 1.91
CA GLN A 596 46.31 -10.42 1.69
C GLN A 596 46.21 -9.22 2.63
N LEU A 597 45.01 -8.63 2.76
CA LEU A 597 44.79 -7.50 3.68
C LEU A 597 44.97 -7.90 5.14
N ALA A 598 44.58 -9.11 5.54
CA ALA A 598 44.79 -9.63 6.88
C ALA A 598 46.28 -9.87 7.18
N VAL A 599 47.04 -10.37 6.20
CA VAL A 599 48.51 -10.53 6.32
C VAL A 599 49.18 -9.16 6.45
N VAL A 600 48.84 -8.20 5.59
CA VAL A 600 49.42 -6.84 5.64
C VAL A 600 49.07 -6.13 6.94
N ARG A 601 47.81 -6.23 7.41
CA ARG A 601 47.41 -5.68 8.72
C ARG A 601 48.14 -6.37 9.86
N GLY A 602 48.24 -7.70 9.84
CA GLY A 602 48.96 -8.47 10.86
C GLY A 602 50.45 -8.13 10.89
N GLN A 603 51.09 -7.94 9.74
CA GLN A 603 52.49 -7.50 9.64
C GLN A 603 52.66 -6.08 10.18
N ARG A 604 51.80 -5.13 9.78
CA ARG A 604 51.80 -3.77 10.30
C ARG A 604 51.64 -3.73 11.82
N ASP A 605 50.66 -4.46 12.34
CA ASP A 605 50.35 -4.47 13.76
C ASP A 605 51.45 -5.17 14.57
N ALA A 606 52.09 -6.20 14.02
CA ALA A 606 53.25 -6.86 14.63
C ALA A 606 54.48 -5.95 14.67
N VAL A 607 54.76 -5.21 13.58
CA VAL A 607 55.86 -4.23 13.51
C VAL A 607 55.61 -3.07 14.47
N ALA A 608 54.37 -2.54 14.51
CA ALA A 608 53.99 -1.49 15.46
C ALA A 608 54.14 -1.96 16.92
N ALA A 609 53.64 -3.16 17.25
CA ALA A 609 53.76 -3.72 18.60
C ALA A 609 55.21 -4.01 19.00
N GLU A 610 56.07 -4.41 18.05
CA GLU A 610 57.50 -4.62 18.32
C GLU A 610 58.24 -3.30 18.52
N ALA A 611 57.95 -2.28 17.71
CA ALA A 611 58.50 -0.95 17.88
C ALA A 611 58.07 -0.34 19.24
N GLU A 612 56.80 -0.47 19.62
CA GLU A 612 56.29 -0.03 20.93
C GLU A 612 56.99 -0.75 22.08
N ARG A 613 57.21 -2.07 21.98
CA ARG A 613 57.96 -2.86 22.98
C ARG A 613 59.41 -2.41 23.10
N GLN A 614 60.09 -2.13 21.99
CA GLN A 614 61.47 -1.68 21.99
C GLN A 614 61.62 -0.27 22.56
N ILE A 615 60.71 0.65 22.22
CA ILE A 615 60.66 2.00 22.80
C ILE A 615 60.42 1.92 24.30
N ALA A 616 59.41 1.16 24.75
CA ALA A 616 59.11 1.01 26.17
C ALA A 616 60.29 0.41 26.96
N LYS A 617 61.00 -0.55 26.38
CA LYS A 617 62.21 -1.14 26.98
C LYS A 617 63.34 -0.13 27.10
N LEU A 618 63.62 0.64 26.04
CA LEU A 618 64.66 1.67 26.04
C LEU A 618 64.34 2.80 27.04
N ASP A 619 63.08 3.18 27.15
CA ASP A 619 62.62 4.18 28.12
C ASP A 619 62.76 3.68 29.56
N GLU A 620 62.41 2.42 29.82
CA GLU A 620 62.57 1.80 31.14
C GLU A 620 64.06 1.66 31.53
N GLU A 621 64.92 1.26 30.59
CA GLU A 621 66.37 1.17 30.78
C GLU A 621 67.00 2.55 31.05
N ARG A 622 66.61 3.58 30.29
CA ARG A 622 67.04 4.98 30.52
C ARG A 622 66.55 5.51 31.87
N ALA A 623 65.29 5.25 32.22
CA ALA A 623 64.71 5.67 33.50
C ALA A 623 65.34 4.93 34.70
N ALA A 624 65.73 3.66 34.53
CA ALA A 624 66.46 2.90 35.54
C ALA A 624 67.89 3.42 35.73
N ALA A 625 68.61 3.71 34.63
CA ALA A 625 69.96 4.27 34.69
C ALA A 625 70.01 5.63 35.39
N LEU A 626 69.05 6.52 35.07
CA LEU A 626 68.94 7.84 35.71
C LEU A 626 68.58 7.73 37.21
N ARG A 627 67.71 6.77 37.59
CA ARG A 627 67.40 6.50 39.01
C ARG A 627 68.62 6.00 39.77
N ALA A 628 69.41 5.10 39.18
CA ALA A 628 70.61 4.56 39.80
C ALA A 628 71.71 5.62 39.97
N ALA A 629 71.90 6.51 38.98
CA ALA A 629 72.84 7.62 39.07
C ALA A 629 72.44 8.63 40.17
N GLY A 630 71.14 8.97 40.26
CA GLY A 630 70.64 9.85 41.32
C GLY A 630 70.84 9.26 42.72
N ALA A 631 70.54 7.97 42.90
CA ALA A 631 70.72 7.29 44.19
C ALA A 631 72.19 7.25 44.66
N ARG A 632 73.15 7.10 43.74
CA ARG A 632 74.59 7.13 44.06
C ARG A 632 75.03 8.50 44.56
N LEU A 633 74.63 9.57 43.87
CA LEU A 633 74.93 10.94 44.28
C LEU A 633 74.30 11.29 45.64
N ASP A 634 73.07 10.83 45.89
CA ASP A 634 72.41 11.02 47.18
C ASP A 634 73.14 10.28 48.33
N GLN A 635 73.63 9.06 48.08
CA GLN A 635 74.42 8.32 49.06
C GLN A 635 75.75 9.01 49.37
N GLU A 636 76.46 9.49 48.34
CA GLU A 636 77.72 10.22 48.49
C GLU A 636 77.54 11.51 49.29
N ARG A 637 76.48 12.27 49.00
CA ARG A 637 76.11 13.49 49.73
C ARG A 637 75.83 13.21 51.21
N VAL A 638 75.07 12.16 51.51
CA VAL A 638 74.78 11.77 52.91
C VAL A 638 76.06 11.36 53.65
N ALA A 639 76.97 10.62 52.98
CA ALA A 639 78.25 10.24 53.57
C ALA A 639 79.13 11.46 53.88
N LEU A 640 79.24 12.40 52.93
CA LEU A 640 79.98 13.66 53.11
C LEU A 640 79.38 14.52 54.23
N GLN A 641 78.05 14.61 54.32
CA GLN A 641 77.37 15.33 55.41
C GLN A 641 77.65 14.72 56.79
N GLN A 642 77.69 13.38 56.89
CA GLN A 642 78.03 12.69 58.12
C GLN A 642 79.48 12.94 58.53
N GLN A 643 80.43 12.80 57.60
CA GLN A 643 81.85 13.11 57.84
C GLN A 643 82.05 14.56 58.30
N LEU A 644 81.40 15.50 57.62
CA LEU A 644 81.44 16.91 57.96
C LEU A 644 80.85 17.17 59.37
N GLY A 645 79.79 16.45 59.76
CA GLY A 645 79.23 16.49 61.11
C GLY A 645 80.21 16.01 62.18
N VAL A 646 80.95 14.93 61.90
CA VAL A 646 81.99 14.39 62.79
C VAL A 646 83.14 15.38 62.96
N VAL A 647 83.69 15.91 61.87
CA VAL A 647 84.81 16.88 61.90
C VAL A 647 84.39 18.18 62.60
N ARG A 648 83.15 18.64 62.38
CA ARG A 648 82.58 19.78 63.13
C ARG A 648 82.57 19.53 64.63
N ALA A 649 82.07 18.37 65.06
CA ALA A 649 82.01 18.02 66.48
C ALA A 649 83.40 17.92 67.12
N GLN A 650 84.39 17.38 66.39
CA GLN A 650 85.79 17.32 66.84
C GLN A 650 86.41 18.71 66.99
N ARG A 651 86.15 19.62 66.04
CA ARG A 651 86.61 21.01 66.10
C ARG A 651 85.96 21.76 67.26
N ASP A 652 84.65 21.59 67.45
CA ASP A 652 83.90 22.25 68.52
C ASP A 652 84.37 21.77 69.90
N ALA A 653 84.75 20.49 70.03
CA ALA A 653 85.39 19.95 71.23
C ALA A 653 86.80 20.53 71.44
N ALA A 654 87.61 20.67 70.38
CA ALA A 654 88.96 21.25 70.46
C ALA A 654 88.94 22.75 70.81
N LEU A 655 87.91 23.50 70.40
CA LEU A 655 87.72 24.92 70.75
C LEU A 655 87.44 25.14 72.25
N ALA A 656 86.99 24.10 72.97
CA ALA A 656 86.77 24.16 74.41
C ALA A 656 88.06 23.97 75.23
N ASP A 657 89.18 23.63 74.58
CA ASP A 657 90.48 23.37 75.20
C ASP A 657 91.50 24.46 74.82
N THR A 658 92.11 25.13 75.82
CA THR A 658 92.93 26.34 75.63
C THR A 658 94.34 26.07 75.07
N GLU A 659 94.78 24.81 74.94
CA GLU A 659 96.13 24.45 74.44
C GLU A 659 96.13 23.88 73.00
N SER A 660 94.99 23.88 72.29
CA SER A 660 94.77 23.09 71.07
C SER A 660 94.73 23.88 69.74
N GLU A 661 95.42 25.03 69.63
CA GLU A 661 95.36 25.91 68.43
C GLU A 661 95.76 25.23 67.11
N SER A 662 96.81 24.40 67.09
CA SER A 662 97.27 23.71 65.88
C SER A 662 96.27 22.65 65.39
N GLN A 663 95.58 22.00 66.33
CA GLN A 663 94.56 21.00 66.03
C GLN A 663 93.28 21.65 65.47
N ILE A 664 92.90 22.82 65.98
CA ILE A 664 91.78 23.62 65.45
C ILE A 664 92.04 24.05 64.00
N ALA A 665 93.27 24.48 63.69
CA ALA A 665 93.66 24.86 62.33
C ALA A 665 93.55 23.69 61.34
N ALA A 666 94.08 22.51 61.70
CA ALA A 666 94.02 21.30 60.87
C ALA A 666 92.58 20.81 60.63
N LEU A 667 91.74 20.79 61.67
CA LEU A 667 90.32 20.40 61.54
C LEU A 667 89.52 21.43 60.72
N THR A 668 89.89 22.71 60.77
CA THR A 668 89.24 23.74 59.94
C THR A 668 89.55 23.53 58.46
N GLU A 669 90.80 23.21 58.12
CA GLU A 669 91.21 22.89 56.74
C GLU A 669 90.50 21.63 56.21
N GLU A 670 90.42 20.56 57.02
CA GLU A 670 89.69 19.34 56.67
C GLU A 670 88.18 19.60 56.49
N MET A 671 87.60 20.45 57.33
CA MET A 671 86.19 20.82 57.25
C MET A 671 85.88 21.66 56.01
N ASP A 672 86.79 22.53 55.57
CA ASP A 672 86.65 23.31 54.34
C ASP A 672 86.85 22.44 53.10
N ALA A 673 87.74 21.44 53.13
CA ALA A 673 87.86 20.43 52.08
C ALA A 673 86.57 19.59 51.93
N LEU A 674 85.97 19.14 53.04
CA LEU A 674 84.69 18.41 53.03
C LEU A 674 83.52 19.29 52.53
N ARG A 675 83.51 20.58 52.85
CA ARG A 675 82.52 21.53 52.30
C ARG A 675 82.66 21.71 50.80
N ALA A 676 83.89 21.77 50.28
CA ALA A 676 84.13 21.87 48.84
C ALA A 676 83.63 20.63 48.10
N MET A 677 83.94 19.42 48.60
CA MET A 677 83.45 18.16 48.03
C MET A 677 81.91 18.05 48.07
N LEU A 678 81.28 18.51 49.16
CA LEU A 678 79.82 18.55 49.28
C LEU A 678 79.18 19.50 48.24
N ALA A 679 79.78 20.67 48.03
CA ALA A 679 79.33 21.63 47.04
C ALA A 679 79.46 21.10 45.60
N GLU A 680 80.53 20.33 45.32
CA GLU A 680 80.72 19.66 44.03
C GLU A 680 79.67 18.56 43.79
N SER A 681 79.37 17.75 44.81
CA SER A 681 78.31 16.73 44.76
C SER A 681 76.92 17.34 44.57
N ASP A 682 76.61 18.45 45.25
CA ASP A 682 75.35 19.18 45.07
C ASP A 682 75.22 19.80 43.67
N ALA A 683 76.32 20.31 43.09
CA ALA A 683 76.34 20.82 41.72
C ALA A 683 76.13 19.70 40.69
N ALA A 684 76.76 18.54 40.87
CA ALA A 684 76.55 17.36 40.02
C ALA A 684 75.10 16.85 40.07
N ALA A 685 74.47 16.89 41.26
CA ALA A 685 73.06 16.52 41.42
C ALA A 685 72.11 17.53 40.75
N ALA A 686 72.45 18.83 40.75
CA ALA A 686 71.68 19.86 40.05
C ALA A 686 71.78 19.71 38.51
N ASP A 687 72.97 19.44 37.98
CA ASP A 687 73.18 19.18 36.56
C ASP A 687 72.43 17.94 36.07
N LEU A 688 72.47 16.84 36.82
CA LEU A 688 71.70 15.63 36.50
C LEU A 688 70.19 15.89 36.46
N ARG A 689 69.66 16.72 37.38
CA ARG A 689 68.25 17.13 37.38
C ARG A 689 67.91 17.98 36.14
N ALA A 690 68.79 18.91 35.78
CA ALA A 690 68.61 19.73 34.58
C ALA A 690 68.61 18.89 33.30
N ARG A 691 69.55 17.95 33.15
CA ARG A 691 69.62 17.02 32.01
C ARG A 691 68.40 16.11 31.93
N LYS A 692 67.90 15.60 33.06
CA LYS A 692 66.67 14.80 33.12
C LYS A 692 65.44 15.60 32.65
N GLN A 693 65.36 16.87 33.02
CA GLN A 693 64.26 17.73 32.61
C GLN A 693 64.35 18.11 31.13
N ALA A 694 65.55 18.38 30.62
CA ALA A 694 65.79 18.63 29.19
C ALA A 694 65.44 17.42 28.30
N ALA A 695 65.86 16.21 28.69
CA ALA A 695 65.53 14.98 27.95
C ALA A 695 64.02 14.69 27.94
N ALA A 696 63.30 15.01 29.02
CA ALA A 696 61.85 14.85 29.08
C ALA A 696 61.13 15.83 28.13
N THR A 697 61.63 17.07 28.00
CA THR A 697 61.08 18.04 27.05
C THR A 697 61.36 17.68 25.59
N GLU A 698 62.55 17.16 25.29
CA GLU A 698 62.94 16.72 23.95
C GLU A 698 62.06 15.53 23.49
N HIS A 699 61.91 14.52 24.34
CA HIS A 699 61.04 13.38 24.03
C HIS A 699 59.56 13.76 23.85
N ALA A 700 59.07 14.73 24.64
CA ALA A 700 57.71 15.24 24.47
C ALA A 700 57.51 15.96 23.11
N HIS A 701 58.56 16.61 22.61
CA HIS A 701 58.56 17.24 21.29
C HIS A 701 58.55 16.19 20.17
N GLU A 702 59.44 15.20 20.23
CA GLU A 702 59.49 14.09 19.26
C GLU A 702 58.14 13.33 19.17
N LEU A 703 57.50 13.06 20.31
CA LEU A 703 56.20 12.40 20.35
C LEU A 703 55.09 13.28 19.76
N ALA A 704 55.17 14.60 19.92
CA ALA A 704 54.21 15.53 19.32
C ALA A 704 54.36 15.55 17.79
N GLU A 705 55.59 15.62 17.26
CA GLU A 705 55.87 15.55 15.83
C GLU A 705 55.45 14.22 15.19
N ALA A 706 55.67 13.10 15.89
CA ALA A 706 55.24 11.79 15.44
C ALA A 706 53.71 11.68 15.36
N LYS A 707 52.98 12.18 16.37
CA LYS A 707 51.50 12.21 16.37
C LYS A 707 50.94 13.09 15.26
N GLU A 708 51.60 14.23 15.00
CA GLU A 708 51.22 15.10 13.90
C GLU A 708 51.45 14.41 12.55
N SER A 709 52.57 13.70 12.39
CA SER A 709 52.87 12.91 11.18
C SER A 709 51.83 11.81 10.92
N ILE A 710 51.42 11.08 11.96
CA ILE A 710 50.37 10.06 11.85
C ILE A 710 49.03 10.70 11.46
N THR A 711 48.71 11.87 12.01
CA THR A 711 47.49 12.61 11.66
C THR A 711 47.52 13.08 10.20
N ARG A 712 48.67 13.57 9.71
CA ARG A 712 48.88 13.94 8.30
C ARG A 712 48.71 12.76 7.33
N LEU A 713 49.22 11.59 7.69
CA LEU A 713 49.03 10.37 6.89
C LEU A 713 47.56 9.92 6.89
N ARG A 714 46.90 9.97 8.04
CA ARG A 714 45.49 9.60 8.14
C ARG A 714 44.59 10.48 7.27
N THR A 715 44.74 11.80 7.34
CA THR A 715 43.92 12.72 6.52
C THR A 715 44.21 12.55 5.03
N LEU A 716 45.46 12.23 4.66
CA LEU A 716 45.81 11.87 3.29
C LEU A 716 45.05 10.63 2.81
N TYR A 717 45.00 9.58 3.63
CA TYR A 717 44.29 8.34 3.30
C TYR A 717 42.77 8.52 3.23
N GLU A 718 42.19 9.35 4.11
CA GLU A 718 40.77 9.69 4.08
C GLU A 718 40.41 10.46 2.78
N GLY A 719 41.18 11.49 2.43
CA GLY A 719 40.98 12.25 1.18
C GLY A 719 41.19 11.41 -0.09
N ALA A 720 42.17 10.49 -0.07
CA ALA A 720 42.38 9.56 -1.18
C ALA A 720 41.16 8.66 -1.43
N ALA A 721 40.46 8.22 -0.37
CA ALA A 721 39.27 7.39 -0.50
C ALA A 721 38.09 8.14 -1.13
N GLU A 722 37.94 9.43 -0.82
CA GLU A 722 36.86 10.29 -1.37
C GLU A 722 36.96 10.49 -2.89
N VAL A 723 38.19 10.49 -3.43
CA VAL A 723 38.43 10.60 -4.88
C VAL A 723 38.61 9.24 -5.57
N GLY A 724 38.32 8.13 -4.88
CA GLY A 724 38.46 6.77 -5.44
C GLY A 724 39.92 6.36 -5.69
N GLY A 725 40.86 6.99 -5.00
CA GLY A 725 42.30 6.75 -5.11
C GLY A 725 42.73 5.42 -4.48
N ARG A 726 43.67 4.75 -5.14
CA ARG A 726 44.36 3.55 -4.62
C ARG A 726 45.75 3.94 -4.14
N ILE A 727 46.16 3.40 -3.01
CA ILE A 727 47.50 3.60 -2.46
C ILE A 727 48.43 2.61 -3.14
N THR A 728 49.49 3.12 -3.75
CA THR A 728 50.54 2.32 -4.42
C THR A 728 51.92 2.78 -3.92
N PRO A 729 52.98 1.98 -4.11
CA PRO A 729 54.35 2.41 -3.82
C PRO A 729 54.73 3.72 -4.52
N GLU A 730 54.14 4.01 -5.67
CA GLU A 730 54.38 5.22 -6.47
C GLU A 730 53.59 6.45 -5.99
N GLY A 731 52.71 6.29 -4.98
CA GLY A 731 51.84 7.35 -4.46
C GLY A 731 50.35 7.00 -4.53
N ILE A 732 49.49 8.01 -4.39
CA ILE A 732 48.04 7.84 -4.50
C ILE A 732 47.64 7.92 -5.97
N VAL A 733 47.14 6.82 -6.52
CA VAL A 733 46.73 6.72 -7.92
C VAL A 733 45.23 6.82 -8.03
N VAL A 734 44.74 7.89 -8.67
CA VAL A 734 43.33 8.10 -9.00
C VAL A 734 43.11 7.81 -10.48
N ASN A 735 42.21 6.89 -10.81
CA ASN A 735 41.89 6.57 -12.20
C ASN A 735 40.66 7.35 -12.66
N LEU A 736 40.81 8.15 -13.71
CA LEU A 736 39.77 8.99 -14.28
C LEU A 736 38.99 8.30 -15.43
N GLY A 737 39.24 7.03 -15.73
CA GLY A 737 38.61 6.28 -16.84
C GLY A 737 37.13 5.88 -16.67
N GLY A 738 36.38 6.54 -15.79
CA GLY A 738 34.97 6.26 -15.48
C GLY A 738 33.97 6.89 -16.46
N GLU A 739 32.67 6.94 -16.11
CA GLU A 739 31.64 7.58 -16.96
C GLU A 739 31.81 9.09 -17.09
N GLU A 740 32.43 9.73 -16.09
CA GLU A 740 32.54 11.19 -15.97
C GLU A 740 33.63 11.83 -16.86
N LEU A 741 34.75 11.13 -17.15
CA LEU A 741 35.86 11.67 -17.93
C LEU A 741 36.24 10.71 -19.07
N ARG A 742 35.33 10.62 -20.06
CA ARG A 742 35.48 9.75 -21.23
C ARG A 742 36.07 10.51 -22.41
N PHE A 743 37.21 10.04 -22.92
CA PHE A 743 37.75 10.51 -24.20
C PHE A 743 37.18 9.67 -25.36
N PRO A 744 36.59 10.30 -26.39
CA PRO A 744 36.27 9.61 -27.64
C PRO A 744 37.52 8.95 -28.26
N SER A 745 37.30 7.92 -29.07
CA SER A 745 38.40 7.26 -29.80
C SER A 745 39.15 8.29 -30.65
N GLY A 746 40.49 8.28 -30.60
CA GLY A 746 41.33 9.24 -31.32
C GLY A 746 41.28 10.69 -30.82
N SER A 747 40.55 11.01 -29.75
CA SER A 747 40.40 12.38 -29.23
C SER A 747 41.11 12.58 -27.88
N ALA A 748 41.63 13.79 -27.69
CA ALA A 748 42.14 14.32 -26.42
C ALA A 748 41.26 15.43 -25.83
N VAL A 749 40.10 15.70 -26.44
CA VAL A 749 39.18 16.75 -25.97
C VAL A 749 38.39 16.24 -24.77
N LEU A 750 38.40 17.01 -23.67
CA LEU A 750 37.56 16.75 -22.49
C LEU A 750 36.07 16.96 -22.82
N PRO A 751 35.16 16.17 -22.24
CA PRO A 751 33.73 16.36 -22.45
C PRO A 751 33.28 17.73 -21.93
N ALA A 752 32.35 18.36 -22.65
CA ALA A 752 31.74 19.62 -22.23
C ALA A 752 30.79 19.37 -21.05
N GLY A 753 30.95 20.13 -19.96
CA GLY A 753 30.12 20.01 -18.75
C GLY A 753 30.94 20.16 -17.46
N ALA A 754 30.26 19.99 -16.32
CA ALA A 754 30.93 19.94 -15.03
C ALA A 754 31.77 18.66 -14.94
N LEU A 755 32.97 18.75 -14.36
CA LEU A 755 33.87 17.61 -14.10
C LEU A 755 34.13 17.50 -12.59
N PRO A 756 33.15 17.03 -11.79
CA PRO A 756 33.23 17.05 -10.32
C PRO A 756 34.45 16.31 -9.77
N MET A 757 34.90 15.27 -10.46
CA MET A 757 36.12 14.55 -10.07
C MET A 757 37.37 15.44 -10.15
N LEU A 758 37.49 16.29 -11.18
CA LEU A 758 38.61 17.22 -11.27
C LEU A 758 38.49 18.35 -10.24
N ASP A 759 37.26 18.75 -9.89
CA ASP A 759 37.01 19.74 -8.83
C ASP A 759 37.50 19.21 -7.47
N ARG A 760 37.13 17.97 -7.11
CA ARG A 760 37.60 17.31 -5.87
C ARG A 760 39.12 17.11 -5.83
N ILE A 761 39.73 16.75 -6.96
CA ILE A 761 41.19 16.60 -7.04
C ILE A 761 41.89 17.95 -6.88
N ALA A 762 41.35 19.02 -7.47
CA ALA A 762 41.86 20.37 -7.29
C ALA A 762 41.74 20.84 -5.84
N GLU A 763 40.61 20.59 -5.17
CA GLU A 763 40.41 20.88 -3.74
C GLU A 763 41.42 20.14 -2.86
N MET A 764 41.67 18.85 -3.14
CA MET A 764 42.64 18.07 -2.38
C MET A 764 44.08 18.58 -2.58
N LEU A 765 44.46 18.93 -3.81
CA LEU A 765 45.75 19.55 -4.10
C LEU A 765 45.89 20.95 -3.51
N ALA A 766 44.79 21.71 -3.38
CA ALA A 766 44.76 23.00 -2.71
C ALA A 766 44.91 22.86 -1.18
N ALA A 767 44.26 21.86 -0.58
CA ALA A 767 44.34 21.58 0.85
C ALA A 767 45.73 21.05 1.29
N ARG A 768 46.46 20.41 0.36
CA ARG A 768 47.78 19.80 0.61
C ARG A 768 48.84 20.34 -0.34
N SER A 769 49.47 21.45 0.03
CA SER A 769 50.52 22.10 -0.78
C SER A 769 51.80 21.25 -0.94
N ASP A 770 51.97 20.25 -0.09
CA ASP A 770 53.05 19.28 -0.08
C ASP A 770 52.89 18.16 -1.12
N LEU A 771 51.76 18.06 -1.83
CA LEU A 771 51.56 17.06 -2.89
C LEU A 771 51.97 17.59 -4.27
N LYS A 772 52.54 16.72 -5.11
CA LYS A 772 52.68 16.89 -6.56
C LYS A 772 51.81 15.87 -7.28
N ALA A 773 51.26 16.21 -8.43
CA ALA A 773 50.46 15.30 -9.23
C ALA A 773 51.13 15.01 -10.58
N LYS A 774 51.25 13.74 -10.91
CA LYS A 774 51.72 13.23 -12.19
C LYS A 774 50.53 12.62 -12.94
N ILE A 775 50.23 13.17 -14.10
CA ILE A 775 49.07 12.83 -14.91
C ILE A 775 49.54 11.90 -16.03
N ALA A 776 49.07 10.67 -16.00
CA ALA A 776 49.47 9.59 -16.89
C ALA A 776 48.34 9.25 -17.87
N GLY A 777 48.56 9.48 -19.16
CA GLY A 777 47.59 9.11 -20.19
C GLY A 777 47.85 7.71 -20.74
N HIS A 778 46.76 7.00 -21.08
CA HIS A 778 46.80 5.66 -21.67
C HIS A 778 45.84 5.55 -22.87
N THR A 779 46.18 4.67 -23.81
CA THR A 779 45.34 4.28 -24.95
C THR A 779 45.04 2.79 -24.90
N ASP A 780 44.11 2.34 -25.76
CA ASP A 780 44.01 0.91 -26.08
C ASP A 780 45.12 0.51 -27.07
N SER A 781 45.17 -0.78 -27.40
CA SER A 781 46.17 -1.34 -28.32
C SER A 781 45.81 -1.20 -29.80
N LEU A 782 44.73 -0.50 -30.17
CA LEU A 782 44.38 -0.31 -31.58
C LEU A 782 45.13 0.89 -32.16
N GLY A 783 45.57 0.76 -33.41
CA GLY A 783 46.27 1.83 -34.12
C GLY A 783 47.79 1.76 -34.01
N ASN A 784 48.44 2.82 -34.47
CA ASN A 784 49.90 2.91 -34.53
C ASN A 784 50.47 3.28 -33.13
N PRO A 785 51.51 2.58 -32.63
CA PRO A 785 52.10 2.84 -31.32
C PRO A 785 52.62 4.28 -31.13
N GLU A 786 53.27 4.86 -32.15
CA GLU A 786 53.76 6.24 -32.07
C GLU A 786 52.61 7.27 -31.96
N ILE A 787 51.51 7.05 -32.69
CA ILE A 787 50.29 7.87 -32.60
C ILE A 787 49.64 7.73 -31.22
N ASN A 788 49.57 6.50 -30.69
CA ASN A 788 49.00 6.22 -29.37
C ASN A 788 49.83 6.86 -28.24
N GLN A 789 51.14 6.89 -28.40
CA GLN A 789 52.05 7.58 -27.49
C GLN A 789 51.82 9.10 -27.48
N ALA A 790 51.64 9.71 -28.67
CA ALA A 790 51.31 11.12 -28.77
C ALA A 790 49.92 11.43 -28.19
N LEU A 791 48.91 10.60 -28.51
CA LEU A 791 47.52 10.78 -28.06
C LEU A 791 47.37 10.66 -26.55
N SER A 792 48.05 9.67 -25.94
CA SER A 792 48.05 9.53 -24.48
C SER A 792 48.66 10.75 -23.79
N ARG A 793 49.76 11.30 -24.31
CA ARG A 793 50.36 12.54 -23.79
C ARG A 793 49.40 13.73 -23.90
N GLN A 794 48.76 13.92 -25.06
CA GLN A 794 47.79 15.01 -25.27
C GLN A 794 46.59 14.95 -24.31
N ARG A 795 46.12 13.74 -23.98
CA ARG A 795 45.06 13.54 -22.97
C ARG A 795 45.51 13.97 -21.58
N ALA A 796 46.74 13.60 -21.20
CA ALA A 796 47.32 14.02 -19.94
C ALA A 796 47.48 15.54 -19.85
N GLU A 797 47.92 16.19 -20.93
CA GLU A 797 48.05 17.66 -21.04
C GLU A 797 46.68 18.35 -20.93
N SER A 798 45.63 17.77 -21.51
CA SER A 798 44.27 18.32 -21.43
C SER A 798 43.72 18.27 -20.01
N VAL A 799 43.98 17.18 -19.27
CA VAL A 799 43.64 17.08 -17.84
C VAL A 799 44.48 18.03 -16.99
N MET A 800 45.77 18.19 -17.30
CA MET A 800 46.64 19.17 -16.63
C MET A 800 46.09 20.59 -16.78
N GLN A 801 45.72 20.99 -17.99
CA GLN A 801 45.15 22.30 -18.26
C GLN A 801 43.84 22.53 -17.49
N ALA A 802 42.97 21.52 -17.44
CA ALA A 802 41.73 21.58 -16.68
C ALA A 802 41.95 21.72 -15.15
N LEU A 803 43.04 21.19 -14.61
CA LEU A 803 43.41 21.38 -13.19
C LEU A 803 44.03 22.76 -12.94
N ILE A 804 44.80 23.29 -13.89
CA ILE A 804 45.34 24.66 -13.83
C ILE A 804 44.21 25.68 -13.81
N GLU A 805 43.19 25.49 -14.64
CA GLU A 805 41.98 26.34 -14.68
C GLU A 805 41.20 26.30 -13.36
N ARG A 806 41.35 25.22 -12.58
CA ARG A 806 40.78 25.06 -11.23
C ARG A 806 41.68 25.60 -10.12
N GLY A 807 42.78 26.26 -10.46
CA GLY A 807 43.67 26.95 -9.52
C GLY A 807 44.84 26.12 -8.99
N VAL A 808 45.13 24.95 -9.57
CA VAL A 808 46.31 24.17 -9.19
C VAL A 808 47.57 24.78 -9.81
N ASP A 809 48.61 25.00 -9.00
CA ASP A 809 49.89 25.54 -9.46
C ASP A 809 50.53 24.61 -10.53
N PRO A 810 50.82 25.13 -11.74
CA PRO A 810 51.48 24.36 -12.80
C PRO A 810 52.81 23.72 -12.38
N GLY A 811 53.56 24.34 -11.46
CA GLY A 811 54.82 23.79 -10.94
C GLY A 811 54.68 22.49 -10.15
N ARG A 812 53.44 22.12 -9.80
CA ARG A 812 53.10 20.89 -9.06
C ARG A 812 52.55 19.79 -9.95
N LEU A 813 52.36 20.07 -11.24
CA LEU A 813 51.77 19.15 -12.20
C LEU A 813 52.84 18.68 -13.20
N SER A 814 52.78 17.40 -13.57
CA SER A 814 53.59 16.83 -14.64
C SER A 814 52.76 15.85 -15.45
N THR A 815 53.09 15.65 -16.72
CA THR A 815 52.33 14.78 -17.63
C THR A 815 53.22 13.73 -18.26
N GLU A 816 52.70 12.52 -18.43
CA GLU A 816 53.36 11.44 -19.15
C GLU A 816 52.33 10.67 -19.99
N GLY A 817 52.73 10.24 -21.19
CA GLY A 817 51.93 9.33 -22.02
C GLY A 817 52.57 7.95 -22.01
N TYR A 818 51.77 6.90 -21.86
CA TYR A 818 52.25 5.51 -21.90
C TYR A 818 51.72 4.71 -23.09
N GLY A 819 50.95 5.35 -23.98
CA GLY A 819 50.30 4.67 -25.09
C GLY A 819 49.53 3.43 -24.63
N ALA A 820 49.74 2.31 -25.31
CA ALA A 820 49.12 1.02 -25.00
C ALA A 820 49.95 0.12 -24.08
N GLU A 821 51.12 0.59 -23.59
CA GLU A 821 52.13 -0.27 -22.95
C GLU A 821 51.76 -0.74 -21.54
N ARG A 822 50.76 -0.12 -20.92
CA ARG A 822 50.29 -0.43 -19.56
C ARG A 822 48.77 -0.73 -19.53
N PRO A 823 48.32 -1.85 -20.13
CA PRO A 823 46.92 -2.23 -20.12
C PRO A 823 46.50 -2.72 -18.73
N ILE A 824 45.30 -2.31 -18.29
CA ILE A 824 44.67 -2.78 -17.05
C ILE A 824 43.55 -3.78 -17.32
N ALA A 825 43.15 -3.91 -18.58
CA ALA A 825 42.10 -4.82 -19.04
C ALA A 825 42.48 -5.43 -20.40
N ASP A 826 41.80 -6.53 -20.74
CA ASP A 826 42.04 -7.25 -21.99
C ASP A 826 41.62 -6.43 -23.22
N ASN A 827 42.60 -6.06 -24.05
CA ASN A 827 42.39 -5.33 -25.29
C ASN A 827 41.64 -6.14 -26.37
N ALA A 828 41.41 -7.44 -26.19
CA ALA A 828 40.61 -8.23 -27.13
C ALA A 828 39.13 -7.79 -27.14
N THR A 829 38.61 -7.28 -26.03
CA THR A 829 37.19 -6.89 -25.89
C THR A 829 36.99 -5.38 -25.99
N ASP A 830 35.85 -4.93 -26.53
CA ASP A 830 35.51 -3.50 -26.53
C ASP A 830 35.47 -2.90 -25.13
N ARG A 831 35.04 -3.70 -24.15
CA ARG A 831 35.03 -3.29 -22.74
C ARG A 831 36.44 -3.05 -22.21
N GLY A 832 37.36 -3.98 -22.42
CA GLY A 832 38.73 -3.81 -21.94
C GLY A 832 39.49 -2.71 -22.69
N ARG A 833 39.24 -2.54 -23.99
CA ARG A 833 39.75 -1.37 -24.73
C ARG A 833 39.19 -0.05 -24.19
N ARG A 834 37.93 -0.01 -23.75
CA ARG A 834 37.37 1.19 -23.08
C ARG A 834 38.10 1.48 -21.77
N GLU A 835 38.31 0.47 -20.93
CA GLU A 835 39.02 0.61 -19.65
C GLU A 835 40.49 1.04 -19.83
N ASN A 836 41.14 0.64 -20.92
CA ASN A 836 42.53 1.03 -21.22
C ASN A 836 42.66 2.48 -21.73
N ARG A 837 41.60 3.08 -22.31
CA ARG A 837 41.58 4.50 -22.71
C ARG A 837 41.27 5.40 -21.52
N ARG A 838 42.26 5.58 -20.64
CA ARG A 838 42.12 6.28 -19.35
C ARG A 838 43.20 7.33 -19.12
N VAL A 839 42.98 8.15 -18.10
CA VAL A 839 44.01 9.00 -17.51
C VAL A 839 44.09 8.67 -16.03
N GLU A 840 45.30 8.50 -15.51
CA GLU A 840 45.57 8.31 -14.09
C GLU A 840 46.25 9.56 -13.53
N ILE A 841 45.94 9.92 -12.28
CA ILE A 841 46.63 10.97 -11.54
C ILE A 841 47.33 10.32 -10.36
N VAL A 842 48.65 10.40 -10.35
CA VAL A 842 49.51 9.89 -9.28
C VAL A 842 49.97 11.04 -8.41
N MET A 843 49.59 11.04 -7.14
CA MET A 843 49.95 12.10 -6.20
C MET A 843 51.05 11.63 -5.23
N ILE A 844 52.12 12.41 -5.14
CA ILE A 844 53.33 12.13 -4.38
C ILE A 844 53.66 13.29 -3.43
N GLU A 845 54.11 12.99 -2.20
CA GLU A 845 54.57 14.01 -1.25
C GLU A 845 55.94 14.59 -1.65
N GLN A 846 56.14 15.90 -1.46
CA GLN A 846 57.34 16.66 -1.84
C GLN A 846 58.56 16.33 -0.98
N THR A 847 58.37 15.75 0.20
CA THR A 847 59.45 15.45 1.14
C THR A 847 59.93 14.01 0.99
N GLY A 848 60.95 13.83 0.15
CA GLY A 848 61.95 12.77 0.32
C GLY A 848 61.47 11.34 0.12
N ASN A 849 62.05 10.71 -0.89
CA ASN A 849 62.02 9.27 -1.20
C ASN A 849 62.63 8.36 -0.09
N ASP A 850 62.69 8.81 1.16
CA ASP A 850 63.50 8.24 2.24
C ASP A 850 62.66 7.65 3.39
N ALA A 851 61.36 7.97 3.49
CA ALA A 851 60.49 7.43 4.55
C ALA A 851 59.84 6.09 4.18
N VAL A 852 59.61 5.82 2.89
CA VAL A 852 58.97 4.57 2.42
C VAL A 852 60.02 3.52 2.01
N SER A 853 61.21 3.94 1.58
CA SER A 853 62.32 3.04 1.23
C SER A 853 62.96 2.34 2.45
N ASN A 854 62.95 2.97 3.63
CA ASN A 854 63.49 2.38 4.86
C ASN A 854 62.55 1.37 5.55
N LEU A 855 61.33 1.15 5.05
CA LEU A 855 60.41 0.13 5.58
C LEU A 855 60.44 -1.18 4.78
N THR A 856 61.14 -1.23 3.65
CA THR A 856 61.27 -2.43 2.81
C THR A 856 62.65 -3.09 2.87
N ASP A 857 63.67 -2.38 3.35
CA ASP A 857 65.03 -2.90 3.55
C ASP A 857 65.43 -2.84 5.04
N SER A 858 64.85 -3.70 5.89
CA SER A 858 65.38 -4.09 7.23
C SER A 858 64.66 -5.33 7.77
#